data_AF-A0A9E3SN52-F1
#
_entry.id   AF-A0A9E3SN52-F1
#
_cell.length_a   1.000
_cell.length_b   1.000
_cell.length_c   1.000
_cell.angle_alpha   90.00
_cell.angle_beta   90.00
_cell.angle_gamma   90.00
#
_symmetry.space_group_name_H-M   'P 1'
#
loop_
_entity.id
_entity.type
_entity.pdbx_description
1 polymer ?
#
loop_
_entity_poly.entity_id
_entity_poly.type
_entity_poly.pdbx_seq_one_letter_code
_entity_poly.pdbx_strand_id
1 'polypeptide(L)'
;MLQRKKLASLLLLAGVVSAGPAFAQSGSFTFVTGEVNVQRKDGQRVAVTKGTPVNPGDAIVTGTRGMAQLTMVDQAKISLRPNTQFQIEQYADRPDSDQGALLNLIRGTLRTFTGLIASRNRDRFVMKTKVATVGIRGSGNVLFAGTAADCDPAKVEASGGGCDITVNHTIEGSHAVTFGDFGAPGLPPQQGGAQTLVTGPGQTVLVTGRGDVRYIPTPQFIADAATNPTGAAKTPGGAGGGGDETRNFGPNDGSGSTTVQGTSTTTPVGNNGLGFSITDASGNLIGGEPLGLNDIVIAGGSTLAGQALSGDITREAGNFRSYRMYSGLSVALEPSLDGGVARDVQTYSSGGLNYTLGRWEGASFGYFGPGTGGLVPGSAHWIISGSGFPAYLSDVLTGTALYGAVVHTSPTNQNNTAGTLTGAQLDVNFSNRTLTATIGVNMPAAGGNAGGSWQLTAPDVPITFGSFFASTSDRLRITNGNGQSSQTNSSLYGSLEGSFVGSGLQGAAVGYSFTDQTGTSGNHNTVNGVIGFQGPTQNMAAQYRDGLVSDPMGILGSALVRNFGTANRPDEVTADAQGRVTAFAAPFQIYGGHQSYAIGGASVAQSGIDPETGLVWGRWSGGVALVTGGGQQQPLALDRGSLHYVFSGVQNGPVALPLTGTATYDLIGHTSPTDTLGNVGTLNSATLAADFSRRTVDLGVNLTIAGQSINASANSVPIYRDQYFSAFRGVVPPGLPVPQLLNITCQPTCPNPIGSVDGFFAGRSGQGAGMMYNLNGASGAAAFRRAGG
;
A
#
# COMPACT_ATOMS: atom_id res chain seq x y z
N MET A 1 16.93 -22.31 82.07
CA MET A 1 17.56 -22.13 80.74
C MET A 1 16.79 -21.04 79.99
N LEU A 2 17.53 -20.03 79.50
CA LEU A 2 17.24 -18.98 78.50
C LEU A 2 15.81 -18.37 78.44
N GLN A 3 15.59 -17.14 78.90
CA GLN A 3 15.91 -15.83 78.30
C GLN A 3 14.88 -15.25 77.29
N ARG A 4 14.22 -14.17 77.77
CA ARG A 4 14.08 -12.82 77.17
C ARG A 4 13.01 -12.50 76.09
N LYS A 5 12.07 -11.65 76.53
CA LYS A 5 11.66 -10.30 76.04
C LYS A 5 10.94 -10.15 74.67
N LYS A 6 9.73 -9.54 74.71
CA LYS A 6 9.34 -8.17 74.23
C LYS A 6 7.80 -8.15 74.02
N LEU A 7 7.00 -7.40 74.79
CA LEU A 7 6.64 -5.98 74.72
C LEU A 7 5.83 -5.52 73.47
N ALA A 8 4.59 -5.09 73.75
CA ALA A 8 3.92 -3.87 73.29
C ALA A 8 2.99 -3.88 72.05
N SER A 9 1.83 -3.26 72.29
CA SER A 9 1.04 -2.36 71.41
C SER A 9 -0.20 -2.90 70.68
N LEU A 10 -1.35 -2.66 71.32
CA LEU A 10 -2.48 -1.85 70.83
C LEU A 10 -2.62 -1.73 69.30
N LEU A 11 -3.59 -2.45 68.70
CA LEU A 11 -4.00 -2.24 67.31
C LEU A 11 -5.54 -2.12 67.16
N LEU A 12 -5.93 -0.91 66.78
CA LEU A 12 -6.99 -0.45 65.88
C LEU A 12 -8.26 -1.31 65.70
N LEU A 13 -9.36 -0.71 66.15
CA LEU A 13 -10.72 -0.90 65.67
C LEU A 13 -10.80 -0.50 64.17
N ALA A 14 -10.65 -1.47 63.26
CA ALA A 14 -10.82 -1.26 61.83
C ALA A 14 -12.28 -1.50 61.43
N GLY A 15 -12.93 -0.44 60.93
CA GLY A 15 -14.27 -0.49 60.35
C GLY A 15 -14.33 -1.42 59.15
N VAL A 16 -15.31 -2.32 59.15
CA VAL A 16 -15.67 -3.15 58.01
C VAL A 16 -16.30 -2.25 56.95
N VAL A 17 -15.49 -1.74 56.02
CA VAL A 17 -15.98 -1.25 54.73
C VAL A 17 -16.28 -2.50 53.91
N SER A 18 -17.56 -2.79 53.73
CA SER A 18 -18.04 -3.79 52.77
C SER A 18 -17.62 -3.37 51.37
N ALA A 19 -16.54 -3.96 50.85
CA ALA A 19 -16.19 -3.91 49.43
C ALA A 19 -17.26 -4.69 48.66
N GLY A 20 -18.18 -3.96 48.01
CA GLY A 20 -19.05 -4.56 47.00
C GLY A 20 -18.20 -5.09 45.83
N PRO A 21 -18.65 -6.13 45.11
CA PRO A 21 -17.93 -6.64 43.96
C PRO A 21 -17.79 -5.52 42.92
N ALA A 22 -16.56 -5.08 42.68
CA ALA A 22 -16.23 -4.21 41.56
C ALA A 22 -16.34 -5.04 40.28
N PHE A 23 -17.46 -4.95 39.58
CA PHE A 23 -17.55 -5.46 38.21
C PHE A 23 -16.57 -4.67 37.35
N ALA A 24 -15.66 -5.37 36.69
CA ALA A 24 -14.71 -4.76 35.79
C ALA A 24 -15.44 -4.16 34.58
N GLN A 25 -15.19 -2.88 34.32
CA GLN A 25 -15.92 -2.07 33.35
C GLN A 25 -15.44 -2.36 31.92
N SER A 26 -16.34 -2.75 31.02
CA SER A 26 -16.01 -3.04 29.61
C SER A 26 -16.10 -1.83 28.68
N GLY A 27 -16.70 -0.72 29.13
CA GLY A 27 -16.75 0.52 28.37
C GLY A 27 -17.48 1.66 29.10
N SER A 28 -17.61 2.81 28.46
CA SER A 28 -18.44 3.92 28.95
C SER A 28 -19.12 4.69 27.82
N PHE A 29 -20.23 5.36 28.15
CA PHE A 29 -20.90 6.27 27.24
C PHE A 29 -20.10 7.56 27.05
N THR A 30 -19.71 7.88 25.83
CA THR A 30 -18.94 9.09 25.49
C THR A 30 -19.81 10.21 24.92
N PHE A 31 -20.97 9.87 24.38
CA PHE A 31 -22.00 10.80 23.92
C PHE A 31 -23.39 10.24 24.21
N VAL A 32 -24.31 11.08 24.68
CA VAL A 32 -25.72 10.74 24.89
C VAL A 32 -26.56 11.96 24.55
N THR A 33 -27.62 11.77 23.76
CA THR A 33 -28.64 12.78 23.50
C THR A 33 -30.00 12.12 23.41
N GLY A 34 -31.05 12.83 23.83
CA GLY A 34 -32.40 12.25 23.98
C GLY A 34 -32.48 11.18 25.07
N GLU A 35 -33.53 10.36 25.02
CA GLU A 35 -33.77 9.31 26.02
C GLU A 35 -32.92 8.07 25.72
N VAL A 36 -32.03 7.71 26.65
CA VAL A 36 -31.22 6.49 26.61
C VAL A 36 -31.20 5.85 27.99
N ASN A 37 -31.54 4.56 28.04
CA ASN A 37 -31.58 3.79 29.27
C ASN A 37 -30.72 2.52 29.14
N VAL A 38 -30.01 2.16 30.21
CA VAL A 38 -29.38 0.85 30.38
C VAL A 38 -30.27 0.01 31.29
N GLN A 39 -30.63 -1.19 30.84
CA GLN A 39 -31.19 -2.24 31.68
C GLN A 39 -30.04 -3.15 32.12
N ARG A 40 -29.75 -3.13 33.41
CA ARG A 40 -28.73 -3.96 34.05
C ARG A 40 -29.18 -5.42 34.12
N LYS A 41 -28.24 -6.33 34.37
CA LYS A 41 -28.49 -7.77 34.50
C LYS A 41 -29.49 -8.13 35.62
N ASP A 42 -29.58 -7.32 36.67
CA ASP A 42 -30.55 -7.46 37.76
C ASP A 42 -31.95 -6.90 37.44
N GLY A 43 -32.14 -6.41 36.22
CA GLY A 43 -33.39 -5.82 35.74
C GLY A 43 -33.54 -4.32 36.03
N GLN A 44 -32.61 -3.70 36.77
CA GLN A 44 -32.66 -2.28 37.07
C GLN A 44 -32.51 -1.45 35.79
N ARG A 45 -33.41 -0.47 35.60
CA ARG A 45 -33.30 0.52 34.52
C ARG A 45 -32.62 1.78 35.04
N VAL A 46 -31.58 2.21 34.33
CA VAL A 46 -30.76 3.38 34.67
C VAL A 46 -30.74 4.33 33.49
N ALA A 47 -31.19 5.57 33.69
CA ALA A 47 -31.04 6.63 32.70
C ALA A 47 -29.55 6.97 32.53
N VAL A 48 -29.10 7.11 31.28
CA VAL A 48 -27.68 7.22 30.95
C VAL A 48 -27.28 8.68 30.77
N THR A 49 -26.15 9.06 31.33
CA THR A 49 -25.42 10.30 31.01
C THR A 49 -24.01 9.97 30.54
N LYS A 50 -23.31 10.96 29.95
CA LYS A 50 -21.90 10.79 29.56
C LYS A 50 -21.07 10.33 30.77
N GLY A 51 -20.23 9.32 30.56
CA GLY A 51 -19.40 8.69 31.59
C GLY A 51 -20.04 7.48 32.27
N THR A 52 -21.33 7.21 32.06
CA THR A 52 -21.99 6.02 32.63
C THR A 52 -21.27 4.74 32.16
N PRO A 53 -20.91 3.80 33.07
CA PRO A 53 -20.23 2.57 32.71
C PRO A 53 -21.18 1.52 32.12
N VAL A 54 -20.68 0.74 31.16
CA VAL A 54 -21.36 -0.44 30.60
C VAL A 54 -20.57 -1.72 30.87
N ASN A 55 -21.31 -2.78 31.17
CA ASN A 55 -20.77 -4.08 31.55
C ASN A 55 -21.39 -5.21 30.72
N PRO A 56 -20.73 -6.38 30.63
CA PRO A 56 -21.33 -7.56 30.03
C PRO A 56 -22.65 -7.94 30.74
N GLY A 57 -23.68 -8.21 29.95
CA GLY A 57 -25.06 -8.45 30.39
C GLY A 57 -25.97 -7.22 30.29
N ASP A 58 -25.43 -6.01 30.12
CA ASP A 58 -26.24 -4.80 29.98
C ASP A 58 -26.97 -4.74 28.63
N ALA A 59 -28.23 -4.28 28.65
CA ALA A 59 -29.01 -3.96 27.47
C ALA A 59 -29.26 -2.45 27.38
N ILE A 60 -28.87 -1.83 26.28
CA ILE A 60 -29.01 -0.40 26.00
C ILE A 60 -30.24 -0.18 25.10
N VAL A 61 -31.11 0.74 25.51
CA VAL A 61 -32.34 1.11 24.79
C VAL A 61 -32.33 2.60 24.52
N THR A 62 -32.44 2.98 23.25
CA THR A 62 -32.58 4.38 22.82
C THR A 62 -34.03 4.68 22.42
N GLY A 63 -34.55 5.84 22.83
CA GLY A 63 -35.88 6.32 22.47
C GLY A 63 -35.96 6.87 21.04
N THR A 64 -37.11 7.45 20.68
CA THR A 64 -37.40 7.97 19.33
C THR A 64 -36.51 9.13 18.87
N ARG A 65 -35.88 9.83 19.81
CA ARG A 65 -34.82 10.84 19.57
C ARG A 65 -33.52 10.52 20.31
N GLY A 66 -33.43 9.30 20.86
CA GLY A 66 -32.30 8.86 21.67
C GLY A 66 -31.13 8.45 20.78
N MET A 67 -29.94 8.97 21.04
CA MET A 67 -28.71 8.50 20.42
C MET A 67 -27.62 8.39 21.47
N ALA A 68 -26.76 7.40 21.30
CA ALA A 68 -25.65 7.16 22.22
C ALA A 68 -24.39 6.75 21.47
N GLN A 69 -23.23 7.15 21.97
CA GLN A 69 -21.95 6.58 21.59
C GLN A 69 -21.28 5.98 22.81
N LEU A 70 -20.72 4.79 22.63
CA LEU A 70 -19.94 4.07 23.61
C LEU A 70 -18.51 3.95 23.11
N THR A 71 -17.58 4.10 24.05
CA THR A 71 -16.18 3.73 23.84
C THR A 71 -15.86 2.57 24.77
N MET A 72 -15.41 1.47 24.18
CA MET A 72 -15.06 0.24 24.89
C MET A 72 -13.60 0.28 25.40
N VAL A 73 -13.24 -0.63 26.30
CA VAL A 73 -11.88 -0.72 26.88
C VAL A 73 -10.76 -0.87 25.84
N ASP A 74 -11.07 -1.43 24.67
CA ASP A 74 -10.16 -1.64 23.55
C ASP A 74 -10.19 -0.51 22.50
N GLN A 75 -10.78 0.64 22.85
CA GLN A 75 -11.02 1.79 21.96
C GLN A 75 -12.04 1.54 20.84
N ALA A 76 -12.78 0.42 20.86
CA ALA A 76 -13.90 0.23 19.93
C ALA A 76 -14.96 1.31 20.16
N LYS A 77 -15.50 1.86 19.07
CA LYS A 77 -16.58 2.86 19.11
C LYS A 77 -17.87 2.24 18.60
N ILE A 78 -18.92 2.32 19.40
CA ILE A 78 -20.26 1.83 19.06
C ILE A 78 -21.22 3.01 19.12
N SER A 79 -21.86 3.35 18.01
CA SER A 79 -22.83 4.44 17.92
C SER A 79 -24.23 3.86 17.68
N LEU A 80 -25.17 4.15 18.58
CA LEU A 80 -26.55 3.67 18.56
C LEU A 80 -27.47 4.79 18.08
N ARG A 81 -28.29 4.50 17.07
CA ARG A 81 -29.29 5.44 16.53
C ARG A 81 -30.61 5.37 17.30
N PRO A 82 -31.58 6.26 17.01
CA PRO A 82 -32.91 6.18 17.64
C PRO A 82 -33.59 4.82 17.43
N ASN A 83 -34.43 4.45 18.39
CA ASN A 83 -35.19 3.19 18.40
C ASN A 83 -34.32 1.92 18.35
N THR A 84 -33.13 1.96 18.97
CA THR A 84 -32.19 0.84 19.00
C THR A 84 -32.28 0.09 20.32
N GLN A 85 -32.26 -1.23 20.23
CA GLN A 85 -32.08 -2.13 21.37
C GLN A 85 -30.85 -3.00 21.12
N PHE A 86 -29.84 -2.83 21.96
CA PHE A 86 -28.52 -3.42 21.80
C PHE A 86 -28.06 -4.04 23.11
N GLN A 87 -27.52 -5.25 23.08
CA GLN A 87 -27.06 -5.97 24.26
C GLN A 87 -25.59 -6.35 24.11
N ILE A 88 -24.84 -6.17 25.20
CA ILE A 88 -23.45 -6.62 25.31
C ILE A 88 -23.49 -7.99 25.99
N GLU A 89 -23.47 -9.08 25.23
CA GLU A 89 -23.52 -10.44 25.82
C GLU A 89 -22.18 -10.82 26.45
N GLN A 90 -21.09 -10.53 25.74
CA GLN A 90 -19.74 -10.79 26.20
C GLN A 90 -18.82 -9.67 25.70
N TYR A 91 -17.99 -9.15 26.60
CA TYR A 91 -16.91 -8.24 26.24
C TYR A 91 -15.81 -8.39 27.28
N ALA A 92 -14.55 -8.24 26.86
CA ALA A 92 -13.44 -8.27 27.80
C ALA A 92 -13.45 -7.05 28.73
N ASP A 93 -12.78 -7.18 29.86
CA ASP A 93 -12.54 -6.11 30.83
C ASP A 93 -11.21 -5.39 30.61
N ARG A 94 -10.38 -5.89 29.69
CA ARG A 94 -9.07 -5.33 29.33
C ARG A 94 -8.77 -5.47 27.84
N PRO A 95 -8.01 -4.52 27.25
CA PRO A 95 -7.75 -4.47 25.80
C PRO A 95 -6.86 -5.59 25.27
N ASP A 96 -6.09 -6.25 26.12
CA ASP A 96 -5.14 -7.33 25.81
C ASP A 96 -5.70 -8.75 26.07
N SER A 97 -7.00 -8.85 26.37
CA SER A 97 -7.65 -10.13 26.65
C SER A 97 -7.76 -11.01 25.40
N ASP A 98 -7.52 -12.32 25.55
CA ASP A 98 -7.81 -13.31 24.52
C ASP A 98 -9.31 -13.59 24.38
N GLN A 99 -10.16 -13.06 25.28
CA GLN A 99 -11.61 -13.20 25.22
C GLN A 99 -12.19 -12.41 24.05
N GLY A 100 -13.15 -13.03 23.35
CA GLY A 100 -13.88 -12.41 22.24
C GLY A 100 -14.89 -11.34 22.69
N ALA A 101 -15.48 -10.66 21.70
CA ALA A 101 -16.62 -9.79 21.89
C ALA A 101 -17.85 -10.41 21.22
N LEU A 102 -18.92 -10.56 22.00
CA LEU A 102 -20.22 -11.00 21.51
C LEU A 102 -21.24 -9.90 21.79
N LEU A 103 -21.69 -9.28 20.71
CA LEU A 103 -22.61 -8.17 20.71
C LEU A 103 -23.91 -8.61 20.04
N ASN A 104 -25.04 -8.10 20.51
CA ASN A 104 -26.35 -8.49 19.97
C ASN A 104 -27.21 -7.27 19.67
N LEU A 105 -27.49 -7.04 18.39
CA LEU A 105 -28.42 -6.03 17.93
C LEU A 105 -29.81 -6.64 17.76
N ILE A 106 -30.68 -6.37 18.72
CA ILE A 106 -32.05 -6.90 18.75
C ILE A 106 -32.93 -6.17 17.75
N ARG A 107 -32.83 -4.83 17.69
CA ARG A 107 -33.50 -3.99 16.69
C ARG A 107 -32.82 -2.62 16.57
N GLY A 108 -33.07 -1.95 15.46
CA GLY A 108 -32.60 -0.58 15.19
C GLY A 108 -31.32 -0.54 14.38
N THR A 109 -30.61 0.59 14.42
CA THR A 109 -29.38 0.79 13.64
C THR A 109 -28.22 1.10 14.56
N LEU A 110 -27.08 0.45 14.34
CA LEU A 110 -25.83 0.82 14.96
C LEU A 110 -24.74 1.02 13.91
N ARG A 111 -23.72 1.77 14.31
CA ARG A 111 -22.44 1.83 13.61
C ARG A 111 -21.36 1.36 14.57
N THR A 112 -20.52 0.42 14.15
CA THR A 112 -19.36 0.02 14.94
C THR A 112 -18.06 0.26 14.21
N PHE A 113 -17.05 0.72 14.96
CA PHE A 113 -15.65 0.66 14.58
C PHE A 113 -14.93 -0.16 15.64
N THR A 114 -14.23 -1.20 15.19
CA THR A 114 -13.60 -2.16 16.11
C THR A 114 -12.31 -1.65 16.71
N GLY A 115 -12.04 -2.08 17.94
CA GLY A 115 -10.82 -1.78 18.70
C GLY A 115 -9.79 -2.92 18.63
N LEU A 116 -8.83 -2.90 19.57
CA LEU A 116 -7.69 -3.81 19.63
C LEU A 116 -8.07 -5.30 19.77
N ILE A 117 -9.23 -5.64 20.32
CA ILE A 117 -9.65 -7.04 20.48
C ILE A 117 -9.96 -7.67 19.12
N ALA A 118 -10.62 -6.92 18.23
CA ALA A 118 -10.92 -7.40 16.89
C ALA A 118 -9.69 -7.52 15.99
N SER A 119 -8.64 -6.72 16.23
CA SER A 119 -7.41 -6.80 15.42
C SER A 119 -6.56 -8.04 15.75
N ARG A 120 -6.57 -8.48 17.02
CA ARG A 120 -5.84 -9.66 17.51
C ARG A 120 -6.59 -10.97 17.30
N ASN A 121 -7.91 -10.99 17.51
CA ASN A 121 -8.71 -12.21 17.46
C ASN A 121 -9.96 -12.04 16.60
N ARG A 122 -9.72 -11.86 15.29
CA ARG A 122 -10.74 -11.52 14.28
C ARG A 122 -11.93 -12.49 14.22
N ASP A 123 -11.70 -13.77 14.53
CA ASP A 123 -12.76 -14.79 14.50
C ASP A 123 -13.66 -14.77 15.75
N ARG A 124 -13.31 -13.96 16.76
CA ARG A 124 -14.03 -13.88 18.05
C ARG A 124 -14.73 -12.55 18.28
N PHE A 125 -14.81 -11.67 17.27
CA PHE A 125 -15.63 -10.46 17.31
C PHE A 125 -16.88 -10.66 16.45
N VAL A 126 -18.01 -10.92 17.12
CA VAL A 126 -19.27 -11.30 16.45
C VAL A 126 -20.40 -10.38 16.89
N MET A 127 -21.14 -9.88 15.90
CA MET A 127 -22.39 -9.16 16.07
C MET A 127 -23.55 -10.08 15.66
N LYS A 128 -24.43 -10.39 16.61
CA LYS A 128 -25.65 -11.17 16.42
C LYS A 128 -26.82 -10.25 16.07
N THR A 129 -27.73 -10.81 15.29
CA THR A 129 -29.09 -10.32 15.05
C THR A 129 -30.02 -11.52 15.07
N LYS A 130 -31.33 -11.29 14.92
CA LYS A 130 -32.32 -12.36 14.97
C LYS A 130 -32.20 -13.39 13.83
N VAL A 131 -31.70 -12.99 12.67
CA VAL A 131 -31.62 -13.85 11.47
C VAL A 131 -30.20 -14.05 10.92
N ALA A 132 -29.21 -13.36 11.49
CA ALA A 132 -27.84 -13.41 10.98
C ALA A 132 -26.80 -13.19 12.07
N THR A 133 -25.60 -13.70 11.82
CA THR A 133 -24.38 -13.30 12.51
C THR A 133 -23.46 -12.56 11.55
N VAL A 134 -22.83 -11.51 12.04
CA VAL A 134 -21.85 -10.69 11.32
C VAL A 134 -20.55 -10.75 12.09
N GLY A 135 -19.51 -11.38 11.55
CA GLY A 135 -18.18 -11.31 12.16
C GLY A 135 -17.35 -10.27 11.46
N ILE A 136 -16.63 -9.54 12.30
CA ILE A 136 -15.95 -8.32 11.90
C ILE A 136 -14.46 -8.64 11.73
N ARG A 137 -14.02 -8.71 10.47
CA ARG A 137 -12.64 -8.97 10.05
C ARG A 137 -12.06 -7.70 9.42
N GLY A 138 -11.78 -6.70 10.26
CA GLY A 138 -11.36 -5.36 9.83
C GLY A 138 -12.50 -4.33 9.94
N SER A 139 -12.14 -3.07 10.12
CA SER A 139 -12.87 -2.02 10.86
C SER A 139 -14.03 -1.36 10.14
N GLY A 140 -15.20 -1.25 10.78
CA GLY A 140 -16.24 -0.29 10.39
C GLY A 140 -17.44 -0.88 9.67
N ASN A 141 -18.59 -1.00 10.34
CA ASN A 141 -19.86 -1.30 9.67
C ASN A 141 -21.01 -0.44 10.15
N VAL A 142 -22.04 -0.33 9.30
CA VAL A 142 -23.40 0.00 9.72
C VAL A 142 -24.21 -1.28 9.69
N LEU A 143 -24.86 -1.59 10.82
CA LEU A 143 -25.75 -2.73 10.93
C LEU A 143 -27.16 -2.26 11.28
N PHE A 144 -28.14 -2.75 10.54
CA PHE A 144 -29.56 -2.55 10.82
C PHE A 144 -30.22 -3.90 11.09
N ALA A 145 -30.98 -3.98 12.17
CA ALA A 145 -31.87 -5.09 12.48
C ALA A 145 -33.32 -4.60 12.48
N GLY A 146 -34.09 -5.05 11.51
CA GLY A 146 -35.50 -4.73 11.31
C GLY A 146 -36.43 -5.79 11.89
N THR A 147 -37.65 -5.36 12.22
CA THR A 147 -38.72 -6.23 12.69
C THR A 147 -39.79 -6.43 11.60
N ALA A 148 -40.86 -7.16 11.91
CA ALA A 148 -41.98 -7.36 10.98
C ALA A 148 -42.59 -6.06 10.42
N ALA A 149 -42.51 -4.95 11.16
CA ALA A 149 -43.00 -3.64 10.70
C ALA A 149 -42.09 -2.97 9.65
N ASP A 150 -40.81 -3.37 9.57
CA ASP A 150 -39.85 -2.86 8.59
C ASP A 150 -39.84 -3.68 7.28
N CYS A 151 -40.67 -4.72 7.24
CA CYS A 151 -40.68 -5.73 6.19
C CYS A 151 -41.90 -5.58 5.29
N ASP A 152 -41.69 -5.77 3.98
CA ASP A 152 -42.79 -5.98 3.04
C ASP A 152 -43.10 -7.49 2.98
N PRO A 153 -44.25 -7.95 3.55
CA PRO A 153 -44.60 -9.37 3.55
C PRO A 153 -44.74 -9.95 2.15
N ALA A 154 -45.17 -9.15 1.15
CA ALA A 154 -45.29 -9.61 -0.23
C ALA A 154 -43.94 -9.99 -0.86
N LYS A 155 -42.84 -9.45 -0.31
CA LYS A 155 -41.46 -9.74 -0.76
C LYS A 155 -40.78 -10.85 0.05
N VAL A 156 -41.37 -11.29 1.16
CA VAL A 156 -40.84 -12.32 2.07
C VAL A 156 -41.60 -13.65 2.00
N GLU A 157 -42.87 -13.64 1.60
CA GLU A 157 -43.69 -14.86 1.54
C GLU A 157 -43.17 -15.94 0.57
N ALA A 158 -42.29 -15.59 -0.38
CA ALA A 158 -41.66 -16.56 -1.28
C ALA A 158 -40.60 -17.47 -0.61
N SER A 159 -40.11 -17.14 0.60
CA SER A 159 -38.98 -17.85 1.25
C SER A 159 -39.32 -18.55 2.57
N GLY A 160 -40.61 -18.64 2.96
CA GLY A 160 -41.07 -19.53 4.04
C GLY A 160 -40.55 -19.22 5.45
N GLY A 161 -40.09 -18.00 5.72
CA GLY A 161 -39.56 -17.57 7.03
C GLY A 161 -40.06 -16.19 7.43
N GLY A 162 -40.12 -15.92 8.75
CA GLY A 162 -40.70 -14.69 9.32
C GLY A 162 -40.05 -13.37 8.87
N CYS A 163 -40.67 -12.24 9.23
CA CYS A 163 -40.33 -10.90 8.71
C CYS A 163 -39.16 -10.18 9.41
N ASP A 164 -38.16 -10.91 9.90
CA ASP A 164 -36.97 -10.31 10.51
C ASP A 164 -35.91 -10.01 9.46
N ILE A 165 -35.26 -8.85 9.57
CA ILE A 165 -34.34 -8.32 8.55
C ILE A 165 -33.00 -7.97 9.19
N THR A 166 -31.91 -8.37 8.54
CA THR A 166 -30.57 -7.86 8.85
C THR A 166 -29.95 -7.24 7.61
N VAL A 167 -29.53 -5.98 7.71
CA VAL A 167 -28.76 -5.28 6.68
C VAL A 167 -27.40 -4.92 7.24
N ASN A 168 -26.34 -5.42 6.62
CA ASN A 168 -24.97 -5.06 6.96
C ASN A 168 -24.34 -4.30 5.80
N HIS A 169 -23.86 -3.10 6.08
CA HIS A 169 -23.04 -2.31 5.16
C HIS A 169 -21.62 -2.19 5.71
N THR A 170 -20.66 -2.63 4.91
CA THR A 170 -19.25 -2.60 5.27
C THR A 170 -18.67 -1.25 4.90
N ILE A 171 -18.28 -0.47 5.89
CA ILE A 171 -17.63 0.85 5.69
C ILE A 171 -16.15 0.62 5.39
N GLU A 172 -15.48 -0.21 6.18
CA GLU A 172 -14.09 -0.60 6.00
C GLU A 172 -13.90 -2.06 6.46
N GLY A 173 -12.79 -2.68 6.07
CA GLY A 173 -12.49 -4.08 6.41
C GLY A 173 -13.32 -5.09 5.63
N SER A 174 -13.60 -6.23 6.25
CA SER A 174 -14.44 -7.29 5.67
C SER A 174 -15.37 -7.86 6.73
N HIS A 175 -16.61 -8.15 6.34
CA HIS A 175 -17.61 -8.73 7.23
C HIS A 175 -18.16 -10.01 6.64
N ALA A 176 -18.02 -11.11 7.38
CA ALA A 176 -18.67 -12.37 7.04
C ALA A 176 -20.07 -12.35 7.64
N VAL A 177 -21.08 -12.37 6.76
CA VAL A 177 -22.49 -12.36 7.13
C VAL A 177 -23.04 -13.75 6.88
N THR A 178 -23.45 -14.42 7.95
CA THR A 178 -23.93 -15.80 7.91
C THR A 178 -25.39 -15.81 8.34
N PHE A 179 -26.24 -16.40 7.50
CA PHE A 179 -27.63 -16.67 7.87
C PHE A 179 -27.70 -17.72 8.98
N GLY A 180 -28.61 -17.54 9.94
CA GLY A 180 -28.93 -18.56 10.94
C GLY A 180 -29.73 -18.02 12.12
N ASP A 181 -30.48 -18.90 12.78
CA ASP A 181 -31.19 -18.60 14.04
C ASP A 181 -30.24 -18.89 15.22
N PHE A 182 -29.71 -17.83 15.84
CA PHE A 182 -28.65 -17.94 16.84
C PHE A 182 -29.15 -17.54 18.24
N GLY A 183 -30.24 -18.16 18.70
CA GLY A 183 -30.79 -18.00 20.06
C GLY A 183 -29.99 -18.68 21.20
N ALA A 184 -28.91 -19.42 20.88
CA ALA A 184 -28.09 -20.09 21.89
C ALA A 184 -27.00 -19.15 22.49
N PRO A 185 -26.76 -19.19 23.82
CA PRO A 185 -25.65 -18.48 24.46
C PRO A 185 -24.29 -18.96 23.95
N GLY A 186 -23.34 -18.03 23.72
CA GLY A 186 -21.98 -18.33 23.29
C GLY A 186 -21.62 -17.84 21.88
N LEU A 187 -20.33 -17.95 21.53
CA LEU A 187 -19.83 -17.63 20.19
C LEU A 187 -20.39 -18.65 19.18
N PRO A 188 -21.02 -18.21 18.08
CA PRO A 188 -21.54 -19.12 17.06
C PRO A 188 -20.40 -19.92 16.38
N PRO A 189 -20.69 -21.09 15.78
CA PRO A 189 -19.70 -21.86 15.02
C PRO A 189 -19.05 -21.00 13.93
N GLN A 190 -17.82 -21.36 13.53
CA GLN A 190 -16.97 -20.62 12.59
C GLN A 190 -17.75 -20.03 11.41
N GLN A 191 -17.52 -18.74 11.15
CA GLN A 191 -18.12 -18.04 10.02
C GLN A 191 -17.47 -18.47 8.71
N GLY A 192 -18.04 -19.51 8.11
CA GLY A 192 -17.65 -20.08 6.84
C GLY A 192 -18.57 -21.25 6.48
N GLY A 193 -18.90 -21.38 5.20
CA GLY A 193 -19.84 -22.37 4.70
C GLY A 193 -20.74 -21.81 3.59
N ALA A 194 -21.60 -22.66 3.01
CA ALA A 194 -22.43 -22.31 1.85
C ALA A 194 -23.50 -21.21 2.11
N GLN A 195 -23.74 -20.84 3.37
CA GLN A 195 -24.70 -19.79 3.78
C GLN A 195 -24.02 -18.52 4.35
N THR A 196 -22.70 -18.39 4.15
CA THR A 196 -21.93 -17.20 4.54
C THR A 196 -21.57 -16.40 3.30
N LEU A 197 -21.84 -15.10 3.34
CA LEU A 197 -21.44 -14.16 2.31
C LEU A 197 -20.49 -13.11 2.91
N VAL A 198 -19.35 -12.90 2.25
CA VAL A 198 -18.32 -11.97 2.71
C VAL A 198 -18.47 -10.64 1.99
N THR A 199 -18.59 -9.56 2.77
CA THR A 199 -18.71 -8.19 2.24
C THR A 199 -17.44 -7.40 2.47
N GLY A 200 -17.01 -6.65 1.45
CA GLY A 200 -15.94 -5.65 1.52
C GLY A 200 -16.48 -4.21 1.54
N PRO A 201 -15.60 -3.19 1.61
CA PRO A 201 -16.01 -1.78 1.74
C PRO A 201 -16.98 -1.34 0.64
N GLY A 202 -18.02 -0.61 1.01
CA GLY A 202 -19.08 -0.14 0.12
C GLY A 202 -20.16 -1.18 -0.21
N GLN A 203 -19.94 -2.46 0.11
CA GLN A 203 -20.92 -3.52 -0.16
C GLN A 203 -21.96 -3.59 0.96
N THR A 204 -23.21 -3.80 0.55
CA THR A 204 -24.33 -4.02 1.44
C THR A 204 -24.94 -5.39 1.19
N VAL A 205 -25.24 -6.09 2.27
CA VAL A 205 -25.97 -7.36 2.23
C VAL A 205 -27.22 -7.31 3.06
N LEU A 206 -28.17 -8.12 2.63
CA LEU A 206 -29.48 -8.28 3.21
C LEU A 206 -29.71 -9.76 3.53
N VAL A 207 -30.19 -10.01 4.73
CA VAL A 207 -30.71 -11.30 5.20
C VAL A 207 -32.15 -11.08 5.63
N THR A 208 -33.06 -11.93 5.16
CA THR A 208 -34.50 -11.80 5.41
C THR A 208 -35.09 -13.14 5.78
N GLY A 209 -35.75 -13.22 6.94
CA GLY A 209 -36.46 -14.43 7.36
C GLY A 209 -35.58 -15.67 7.37
N ARG A 210 -35.98 -16.71 6.61
CA ARG A 210 -35.20 -17.95 6.39
C ARG A 210 -34.47 -17.99 5.03
N GLY A 211 -34.34 -16.85 4.36
CA GLY A 211 -33.76 -16.74 3.03
C GLY A 211 -32.23 -16.65 3.03
N ASP A 212 -31.64 -16.90 1.86
CA ASP A 212 -30.20 -16.81 1.62
C ASP A 212 -29.65 -15.39 1.80
N VAL A 213 -28.39 -15.28 2.21
CA VAL A 213 -27.67 -14.00 2.29
C VAL A 213 -27.41 -13.49 0.87
N ARG A 214 -27.79 -12.23 0.57
CA ARG A 214 -27.63 -11.64 -0.77
C ARG A 214 -27.09 -10.23 -0.73
N TYR A 215 -26.36 -9.85 -1.78
CA TYR A 215 -25.95 -8.46 -2.01
C TYR A 215 -27.14 -7.60 -2.44
N ILE A 216 -27.19 -6.38 -1.95
CA ILE A 216 -28.16 -5.35 -2.36
C ILE A 216 -27.43 -4.02 -2.60
N PRO A 217 -28.00 -3.12 -3.42
CA PRO A 217 -27.60 -1.72 -3.40
C PRO A 217 -27.69 -1.14 -1.99
N THR A 218 -26.80 -0.23 -1.64
CA THR A 218 -26.82 0.43 -0.32
C THR A 218 -28.07 1.29 -0.18
N PRO A 219 -29.01 0.96 0.73
CA PRO A 219 -30.22 1.74 0.93
C PRO A 219 -29.91 3.15 1.42
N GLN A 220 -30.77 4.12 1.12
CA GLN A 220 -30.50 5.52 1.47
C GLN A 220 -30.38 5.70 2.99
N PHE A 221 -31.23 5.03 3.77
CA PHE A 221 -31.18 5.09 5.23
C PHE A 221 -29.87 4.52 5.83
N ILE A 222 -29.24 3.57 5.13
CA ILE A 222 -27.92 3.00 5.49
C ILE A 222 -26.80 3.95 5.04
N ALA A 223 -26.90 4.55 3.85
CA ALA A 223 -25.95 5.55 3.37
C ALA A 223 -25.91 6.80 4.28
N ASP A 224 -27.08 7.25 4.74
CA ASP A 224 -27.20 8.35 5.70
C ASP A 224 -26.63 7.96 7.09
N ALA A 225 -26.65 6.67 7.43
CA ALA A 225 -25.97 6.11 8.61
C ALA A 225 -24.45 5.98 8.44
N ALA A 226 -23.99 5.80 7.21
CA ALA A 226 -22.59 5.76 6.87
C ALA A 226 -21.94 7.15 6.86
N THR A 227 -22.69 8.21 6.52
CA THR A 227 -22.15 9.57 6.37
C THR A 227 -22.38 10.47 7.58
N ASN A 228 -23.40 10.22 8.41
CA ASN A 228 -23.72 11.07 9.56
C ASN A 228 -23.85 10.27 10.88
N PRO A 229 -22.77 10.18 11.69
CA PRO A 229 -22.74 9.36 12.89
C PRO A 229 -23.52 9.94 14.09
N THR A 230 -23.87 11.24 14.10
CA THR A 230 -24.50 11.93 15.25
C THR A 230 -25.70 12.83 14.90
N GLY A 231 -26.04 12.97 13.61
CA GLY A 231 -27.18 13.78 13.16
C GLY A 231 -28.53 13.12 13.42
N ALA A 232 -29.55 13.93 13.70
CA ALA A 232 -30.93 13.47 13.76
C ALA A 232 -31.36 12.88 12.42
N ALA A 233 -32.20 11.83 12.44
CA ALA A 233 -32.86 11.32 11.24
C ALA A 233 -33.55 12.48 10.51
N LYS A 234 -33.25 12.66 9.23
CA LYS A 234 -33.92 13.67 8.41
C LYS A 234 -35.41 13.30 8.36
N THR A 235 -36.28 14.16 8.87
CA THR A 235 -37.73 13.97 8.75
C THR A 235 -38.08 13.90 7.26
N PRO A 236 -38.89 12.92 6.80
CA PRO A 236 -39.32 12.89 5.40
C PRO A 236 -40.06 14.19 5.08
N GLY A 237 -39.43 15.05 4.28
CA GLY A 237 -40.04 16.27 3.76
C GLY A 237 -41.08 15.88 2.72
N GLY A 238 -42.29 16.43 2.85
CA GLY A 238 -43.48 15.94 2.15
C GLY A 238 -43.53 16.17 0.65
N ALA A 239 -44.33 15.29 0.04
CA ALA A 239 -45.14 15.44 -1.18
C ALA A 239 -44.44 15.51 -2.55
N GLY A 240 -44.21 14.33 -3.11
CA GLY A 240 -44.10 14.05 -4.55
C GLY A 240 -43.97 12.53 -4.75
N GLY A 241 -45.06 11.85 -5.10
CA GLY A 241 -45.26 10.42 -4.86
C GLY A 241 -44.41 9.45 -5.69
N GLY A 242 -44.05 8.33 -5.04
CA GLY A 242 -43.43 7.15 -5.66
C GLY A 242 -42.77 6.17 -4.68
N GLY A 243 -43.51 5.61 -3.72
CA GLY A 243 -43.13 4.43 -2.93
C GLY A 243 -42.41 4.70 -1.60
N ASP A 244 -43.01 4.26 -0.48
CA ASP A 244 -42.26 4.00 0.76
C ASP A 244 -41.01 3.18 0.41
N GLU A 245 -39.82 3.62 0.80
CA GLU A 245 -38.60 2.82 0.65
C GLU A 245 -38.76 1.57 1.51
N THR A 246 -39.28 0.49 0.92
CA THR A 246 -39.41 -0.79 1.61
C THR A 246 -37.99 -1.20 2.02
N ARG A 247 -37.74 -1.37 3.32
CA ARG A 247 -36.40 -1.71 3.84
C ARG A 247 -35.95 -3.15 3.53
N ASN A 248 -36.70 -3.82 2.66
CA ASN A 248 -36.46 -5.15 2.13
C ASN A 248 -36.72 -5.16 0.60
N PHE A 249 -35.79 -5.70 -0.17
CA PHE A 249 -35.85 -5.78 -1.65
C PHE A 249 -36.43 -7.13 -2.09
N GLY A 250 -37.31 -7.15 -3.09
CA GLY A 250 -37.77 -8.40 -3.70
C GLY A 250 -36.65 -9.06 -4.52
N PRO A 251 -36.73 -10.38 -4.81
CA PRO A 251 -35.77 -11.06 -5.70
C PRO A 251 -35.60 -10.37 -7.07
N ASN A 252 -36.62 -9.63 -7.51
CA ASN A 252 -36.67 -8.93 -8.78
C ASN A 252 -36.41 -7.41 -8.67
N ASP A 253 -36.29 -6.86 -7.46
CA ASP A 253 -36.13 -5.40 -7.23
C ASP A 253 -34.68 -4.92 -7.43
N GLY A 254 -33.94 -5.59 -8.31
CA GLY A 254 -32.55 -5.33 -8.61
C GLY A 254 -32.13 -5.87 -9.98
N SER A 255 -32.70 -5.35 -11.07
CA SER A 255 -32.08 -5.53 -12.40
C SER A 255 -30.94 -4.52 -12.58
N GLY A 256 -29.82 -4.85 -11.96
CA GLY A 256 -28.48 -4.42 -12.34
C GLY A 256 -27.55 -5.64 -12.37
N SER A 257 -28.00 -6.72 -13.04
CA SER A 257 -27.25 -7.93 -13.42
C SER A 257 -26.13 -8.39 -12.47
N THR A 258 -26.47 -9.14 -11.42
CA THR A 258 -25.56 -10.10 -10.80
C THR A 258 -25.66 -11.42 -11.56
N THR A 259 -24.85 -11.57 -12.61
CA THR A 259 -24.55 -12.89 -13.16
C THR A 259 -23.80 -13.70 -12.11
N VAL A 260 -24.35 -14.87 -11.80
CA VAL A 260 -23.66 -15.97 -11.13
C VAL A 260 -22.30 -16.17 -11.82
N GLN A 261 -21.23 -16.25 -11.02
CA GLN A 261 -19.86 -16.56 -11.44
C GLN A 261 -19.85 -17.75 -12.41
N GLY A 262 -19.52 -17.47 -13.66
CA GLY A 262 -19.20 -18.43 -14.70
C GLY A 262 -18.17 -17.80 -15.63
N THR A 263 -17.02 -18.46 -15.73
CA THR A 263 -15.87 -18.25 -16.62
C THR A 263 -16.05 -17.30 -17.81
N SER A 264 -15.16 -16.31 -17.91
CA SER A 264 -14.77 -15.57 -19.13
C SER A 264 -15.85 -14.76 -19.86
N THR A 265 -15.80 -13.43 -19.76
CA THR A 265 -15.52 -12.50 -20.89
C THR A 265 -15.70 -11.04 -20.45
N THR A 266 -14.93 -10.18 -21.11
CA THR A 266 -14.79 -8.73 -20.96
C THR A 266 -16.10 -7.95 -20.97
N THR A 267 -16.53 -7.40 -19.83
CA THR A 267 -17.31 -6.15 -19.76
C THR A 267 -17.26 -5.58 -18.33
N PRO A 268 -16.82 -4.33 -18.13
CA PRO A 268 -16.79 -3.71 -16.81
C PRO A 268 -18.21 -3.23 -16.46
N VAL A 269 -18.85 -3.84 -15.45
CA VAL A 269 -20.16 -3.41 -14.97
C VAL A 269 -20.05 -2.91 -13.53
N GLY A 270 -20.26 -1.60 -13.37
CA GLY A 270 -20.76 -0.95 -12.17
C GLY A 270 -21.75 0.11 -12.62
N ASN A 271 -22.99 0.08 -12.13
CA ASN A 271 -24.10 0.90 -12.63
C ASN A 271 -24.01 2.40 -12.25
N ASN A 272 -22.78 2.93 -12.07
CA ASN A 272 -22.50 4.35 -11.85
C ASN A 272 -21.52 4.94 -12.90
N GLY A 273 -21.12 4.19 -13.93
CA GLY A 273 -20.30 4.73 -15.04
C GLY A 273 -18.85 5.11 -14.68
N LEU A 274 -18.32 4.69 -13.53
CA LEU A 274 -16.98 5.08 -13.04
C LEU A 274 -15.91 3.97 -13.04
N GLY A 275 -16.22 2.77 -13.57
CA GLY A 275 -15.25 1.71 -13.89
C GLY A 275 -14.19 1.44 -12.82
N PHE A 276 -14.58 0.87 -11.66
CA PHE A 276 -13.63 0.49 -10.61
C PHE A 276 -12.95 -0.86 -10.91
N SER A 277 -11.66 -0.99 -10.59
CA SER A 277 -10.99 -2.29 -10.45
C SER A 277 -11.37 -2.89 -9.10
N ILE A 278 -12.08 -4.01 -9.11
CA ILE A 278 -12.62 -4.68 -7.93
C ILE A 278 -11.47 -5.43 -7.23
N THR A 279 -11.44 -5.59 -5.91
CA THR A 279 -10.54 -6.55 -5.23
C THR A 279 -11.27 -7.86 -4.90
N ASP A 280 -10.59 -9.00 -4.95
CA ASP A 280 -11.14 -10.29 -4.54
C ASP A 280 -11.19 -10.44 -3.01
N ALA A 281 -11.71 -11.58 -2.52
CA ALA A 281 -11.83 -11.87 -1.09
C ALA A 281 -10.48 -11.94 -0.34
N SER A 282 -9.35 -11.94 -1.06
CA SER A 282 -7.99 -11.92 -0.52
C SER A 282 -7.34 -10.54 -0.59
N GLY A 283 -8.03 -9.52 -1.13
CA GLY A 283 -7.51 -8.15 -1.27
C GLY A 283 -6.75 -7.90 -2.58
N ASN A 284 -6.78 -8.84 -3.53
CA ASN A 284 -6.07 -8.73 -4.81
C ASN A 284 -6.94 -8.01 -5.83
N LEU A 285 -6.37 -7.15 -6.69
CA LEU A 285 -7.15 -6.59 -7.80
C LEU A 285 -7.66 -7.69 -8.75
N ILE A 286 -8.97 -7.78 -8.91
CA ILE A 286 -9.67 -8.50 -9.96
C ILE A 286 -9.40 -7.74 -11.27
N GLY A 287 -8.56 -8.32 -12.12
CA GLY A 287 -8.25 -7.77 -13.46
C GLY A 287 -6.78 -7.49 -13.73
N GLY A 288 -5.88 -7.69 -12.76
CA GLY A 288 -4.45 -7.44 -12.94
C GLY A 288 -4.06 -5.98 -12.69
N GLU A 289 -3.03 -5.49 -13.39
CA GLU A 289 -2.56 -4.11 -13.24
C GLU A 289 -3.61 -3.12 -13.82
N PRO A 290 -4.04 -2.08 -13.06
CA PRO A 290 -5.18 -1.23 -13.43
C PRO A 290 -5.05 -0.45 -14.74
N LEU A 291 -3.82 -0.09 -15.11
CA LEU A 291 -3.51 0.76 -16.26
C LEU A 291 -3.15 -0.04 -17.51
N GLY A 292 -2.92 -1.34 -17.39
CA GLY A 292 -2.34 -2.19 -18.43
C GLY A 292 -0.88 -1.83 -18.76
N LEU A 293 -0.07 -1.42 -17.78
CA LEU A 293 1.34 -1.10 -17.96
C LEU A 293 2.15 -2.32 -18.42
N ASN A 294 3.17 -2.03 -19.22
CA ASN A 294 4.10 -3.01 -19.75
C ASN A 294 5.52 -2.62 -19.34
N ASP A 295 6.25 -3.56 -18.77
CA ASP A 295 7.69 -3.46 -18.53
C ASP A 295 8.43 -3.79 -19.82
N ILE A 296 9.40 -2.96 -20.17
CA ILE A 296 10.19 -3.02 -21.39
C ILE A 296 11.66 -2.95 -21.01
N VAL A 297 12.46 -3.89 -21.48
CA VAL A 297 13.92 -3.85 -21.31
C VAL A 297 14.58 -3.93 -22.67
N ILE A 298 15.55 -3.05 -22.92
CA ILE A 298 16.40 -3.01 -24.12
C ILE A 298 17.85 -3.23 -23.70
N ALA A 299 18.58 -4.08 -24.44
CA ALA A 299 20.01 -4.31 -24.24
C ALA A 299 20.76 -4.16 -25.58
N GLY A 300 21.62 -3.13 -25.68
CA GLY A 300 22.38 -2.80 -26.89
C GLY A 300 23.63 -1.99 -26.56
N GLY A 301 24.61 -2.63 -25.90
CA GLY A 301 25.81 -1.97 -25.35
C GLY A 301 25.63 -1.52 -23.90
N SER A 302 24.53 -0.84 -23.58
CA SER A 302 24.01 -0.65 -22.22
C SER A 302 22.62 -1.27 -22.10
N THR A 303 22.15 -1.43 -20.86
CA THR A 303 20.78 -1.87 -20.57
C THR A 303 19.92 -0.65 -20.26
N LEU A 304 18.65 -0.70 -20.67
CA LEU A 304 17.63 0.29 -20.36
C LEU A 304 16.32 -0.43 -20.03
N ALA A 305 15.86 -0.34 -18.79
CA ALA A 305 14.52 -0.74 -18.40
C ALA A 305 13.57 0.48 -18.32
N GLY A 306 12.30 0.25 -18.64
CA GLY A 306 11.26 1.26 -18.55
C GLY A 306 9.85 0.65 -18.56
N GLN A 307 8.85 1.49 -18.35
CA GLN A 307 7.44 1.08 -18.39
C GLN A 307 6.69 1.90 -19.43
N ALA A 308 5.64 1.35 -20.04
CA ALA A 308 4.78 2.05 -21.00
C ALA A 308 3.34 1.54 -20.95
N LEU A 309 2.38 2.42 -21.23
CA LEU A 309 1.01 1.99 -21.57
C LEU A 309 1.03 1.27 -22.92
N SER A 310 0.13 0.30 -23.13
CA SER A 310 0.09 -0.41 -24.41
C SER A 310 -0.11 0.51 -25.63
N GLY A 311 -0.84 1.62 -25.48
CA GLY A 311 -1.04 2.63 -26.53
C GLY A 311 0.19 3.49 -26.82
N ASP A 312 1.17 3.53 -25.92
CA ASP A 312 2.41 4.30 -26.04
C ASP A 312 3.57 3.48 -26.65
N ILE A 313 3.32 2.21 -27.02
CA ILE A 313 4.30 1.32 -27.64
C ILE A 313 4.09 1.28 -29.15
N THR A 314 5.11 1.70 -29.90
CA THR A 314 5.13 1.59 -31.36
C THR A 314 5.67 0.25 -31.80
N ARG A 315 5.01 -0.36 -32.79
CA ARG A 315 5.42 -1.66 -33.37
C ARG A 315 5.50 -1.60 -34.89
N GLU A 316 6.45 -2.33 -35.48
CA GLU A 316 6.55 -2.57 -36.92
C GLU A 316 6.43 -4.07 -37.19
N ALA A 317 5.45 -4.46 -38.02
CA ALA A 317 5.13 -5.87 -38.29
C ALA A 317 4.95 -6.70 -36.99
N GLY A 318 4.40 -6.10 -35.94
CA GLY A 318 4.20 -6.71 -34.63
C GLY A 318 5.38 -6.63 -33.66
N ASN A 319 6.57 -6.27 -34.15
CA ASN A 319 7.80 -6.18 -33.36
C ASN A 319 7.96 -4.81 -32.70
N PHE A 320 8.50 -4.78 -31.49
CA PHE A 320 8.77 -3.53 -30.76
C PHE A 320 9.69 -2.59 -31.53
N ARG A 321 9.38 -1.29 -31.55
CA ARG A 321 10.21 -0.27 -32.19
C ARG A 321 10.55 0.88 -31.26
N SER A 322 9.54 1.46 -30.64
CA SER A 322 9.73 2.53 -29.68
C SER A 322 8.67 2.48 -28.62
N TYR A 323 8.88 3.24 -27.56
CA TYR A 323 7.83 3.54 -26.61
C TYR A 323 8.03 4.93 -26.04
N ARG A 324 6.93 5.57 -25.66
CA ARG A 324 6.98 6.68 -24.72
C ARG A 324 7.00 6.12 -23.30
N MET A 325 8.02 6.49 -22.53
CA MET A 325 8.10 6.06 -21.14
C MET A 325 6.88 6.56 -20.35
N TYR A 326 6.27 5.67 -19.57
CA TYR A 326 5.23 6.03 -18.62
C TYR A 326 5.80 6.98 -17.57
N SER A 327 5.01 8.00 -17.25
CA SER A 327 5.45 9.11 -16.41
C SER A 327 5.94 8.64 -15.04
N GLY A 328 7.00 9.27 -14.53
CA GLY A 328 7.69 8.85 -13.30
C GLY A 328 9.01 8.11 -13.55
N LEU A 329 9.23 7.60 -14.78
CA LEU A 329 10.51 6.99 -15.17
C LEU A 329 11.38 7.82 -16.13
N SER A 330 10.81 8.80 -16.82
CA SER A 330 11.48 9.98 -17.40
C SER A 330 10.50 10.70 -18.32
N VAL A 331 9.99 11.85 -17.89
CA VAL A 331 9.13 12.66 -18.77
C VAL A 331 10.01 13.14 -19.94
N ALA A 332 9.66 12.76 -21.17
CA ALA A 332 10.33 13.08 -22.45
C ALA A 332 11.37 12.09 -23.02
N LEU A 333 11.64 10.94 -22.41
CA LEU A 333 12.35 9.87 -23.12
C LEU A 333 11.37 9.07 -24.00
N GLU A 334 11.79 8.87 -25.25
CA GLU A 334 11.09 8.04 -26.23
C GLU A 334 12.12 7.11 -26.87
N PRO A 335 12.56 6.03 -26.17
CA PRO A 335 13.55 5.14 -26.73
C PRO A 335 13.07 4.51 -28.03
N SER A 336 13.90 4.53 -29.06
CA SER A 336 13.56 4.06 -30.40
C SER A 336 14.67 3.20 -31.01
N LEU A 337 14.24 2.17 -31.75
CA LEU A 337 15.09 1.30 -32.56
C LEU A 337 14.70 1.49 -34.02
N ASP A 338 15.53 2.20 -34.78
CA ASP A 338 15.26 2.53 -36.19
C ASP A 338 16.09 1.66 -37.13
N GLY A 339 15.49 1.28 -38.26
CA GLY A 339 16.13 0.42 -39.27
C GLY A 339 16.39 -1.00 -38.77
N GLY A 340 17.27 -1.72 -39.45
CA GLY A 340 17.64 -3.10 -39.12
C GLY A 340 16.57 -4.15 -39.42
N VAL A 341 16.91 -5.41 -39.14
CA VAL A 341 16.08 -6.59 -39.41
C VAL A 341 15.74 -7.31 -38.11
N ALA A 342 14.45 -7.61 -37.89
CA ALA A 342 14.02 -8.36 -36.72
C ALA A 342 14.49 -9.81 -36.82
N ARG A 343 15.06 -10.32 -35.73
CA ARG A 343 15.53 -11.69 -35.58
C ARG A 343 15.08 -12.21 -34.22
N ASP A 344 15.01 -13.53 -34.12
CA ASP A 344 14.81 -14.24 -32.84
C ASP A 344 13.58 -13.76 -32.06
N VAL A 345 12.51 -13.42 -32.79
CA VAL A 345 11.26 -12.95 -32.21
C VAL A 345 10.54 -14.14 -31.62
N GLN A 346 10.27 -14.07 -30.32
CA GLN A 346 9.65 -15.14 -29.55
C GLN A 346 8.54 -14.57 -28.67
N THR A 347 7.53 -15.40 -28.41
CA THR A 347 6.48 -15.14 -27.43
C THR A 347 6.37 -16.29 -26.47
N TYR A 348 6.17 -16.00 -25.20
CA TYR A 348 5.94 -16.99 -24.15
C TYR A 348 4.67 -16.61 -23.38
N SER A 349 3.76 -17.58 -23.21
CA SER A 349 2.54 -17.40 -22.42
C SER A 349 2.28 -18.61 -21.55
N SER A 350 2.45 -18.47 -20.24
CA SER A 350 2.22 -19.53 -19.24
C SER A 350 2.10 -18.94 -17.84
N GLY A 351 1.27 -19.54 -16.97
CA GLY A 351 1.15 -19.11 -15.58
C GLY A 351 0.71 -17.65 -15.39
N GLY A 352 -0.05 -17.09 -16.34
CA GLY A 352 -0.46 -15.69 -16.33
C GLY A 352 0.64 -14.68 -16.72
N LEU A 353 1.82 -15.15 -17.15
CA LEU A 353 2.87 -14.32 -17.73
C LEU A 353 2.77 -14.31 -19.24
N ASN A 354 3.07 -13.15 -19.85
CA ASN A 354 3.15 -12.97 -21.28
C ASN A 354 4.43 -12.19 -21.63
N TYR A 355 5.41 -12.86 -22.20
CA TYR A 355 6.61 -12.22 -22.74
C TYR A 355 6.52 -12.12 -24.26
N THR A 356 6.95 -10.98 -24.81
CA THR A 356 7.32 -10.83 -26.21
C THR A 356 8.73 -10.28 -26.25
N LEU A 357 9.63 -10.91 -26.98
CA LEU A 357 11.03 -10.53 -27.06
C LEU A 357 11.57 -10.74 -28.46
N GLY A 358 12.71 -10.12 -28.74
CA GLY A 358 13.43 -10.34 -29.97
C GLY A 358 14.70 -9.49 -30.02
N ARG A 359 15.33 -9.46 -31.20
CA ARG A 359 16.45 -8.56 -31.45
C ARG A 359 16.34 -7.87 -32.80
N TRP A 360 16.88 -6.67 -32.88
CA TRP A 360 17.05 -5.91 -34.12
C TRP A 360 18.52 -5.92 -34.52
N GLU A 361 18.79 -6.53 -35.66
CA GLU A 361 20.13 -6.61 -36.24
C GLU A 361 20.39 -5.40 -37.15
N GLY A 362 21.46 -4.65 -36.87
CA GLY A 362 21.81 -3.47 -37.66
C GLY A 362 20.88 -2.27 -37.47
N ALA A 363 20.25 -2.15 -36.30
CA ALA A 363 19.43 -1.00 -35.94
C ALA A 363 20.24 0.12 -35.27
N SER A 364 19.73 1.35 -35.35
CA SER A 364 20.18 2.46 -34.51
C SER A 364 19.31 2.61 -33.27
N PHE A 365 19.90 2.94 -32.13
CA PHE A 365 19.18 3.17 -30.88
C PHE A 365 19.25 4.63 -30.46
N GLY A 366 18.09 5.26 -30.27
CA GLY A 366 17.92 6.64 -29.84
C GLY A 366 17.10 6.75 -28.56
N TYR A 367 17.27 7.87 -27.84
CA TYR A 367 16.58 8.16 -26.58
C TYR A 367 15.43 9.16 -26.71
N PHE A 368 15.38 9.92 -27.81
CA PHE A 368 14.46 11.06 -27.98
C PHE A 368 13.59 10.89 -29.24
N GLY A 369 13.22 9.66 -29.54
CA GLY A 369 12.38 9.28 -30.67
C GLY A 369 13.16 8.89 -31.94
N PRO A 370 12.44 8.51 -33.01
CA PRO A 370 13.03 8.04 -34.26
C PRO A 370 14.03 9.02 -34.88
N GLY A 371 15.15 8.50 -35.38
CA GLY A 371 16.20 9.27 -36.05
C GLY A 371 17.16 10.00 -35.11
N THR A 372 17.03 9.86 -33.79
CA THR A 372 17.92 10.47 -32.78
C THR A 372 19.09 9.57 -32.38
N GLY A 373 19.12 8.34 -32.89
CA GLY A 373 20.01 7.27 -32.44
C GLY A 373 21.29 7.06 -33.24
N GLY A 374 22.30 6.49 -32.57
CA GLY A 374 23.50 5.95 -33.19
C GLY A 374 23.37 4.47 -33.50
N LEU A 375 24.19 3.93 -34.41
CA LEU A 375 24.23 2.50 -34.69
C LEU A 375 24.59 1.72 -33.41
N VAL A 376 23.80 0.70 -33.10
CA VAL A 376 24.13 -0.23 -32.02
C VAL A 376 25.18 -1.20 -32.54
N PRO A 377 26.36 -1.34 -31.89
CA PRO A 377 27.29 -2.40 -32.23
C PRO A 377 26.61 -3.76 -32.04
N GLY A 378 26.47 -4.53 -33.11
CA GLY A 378 25.77 -5.81 -33.10
C GLY A 378 24.23 -5.68 -33.20
N SER A 379 23.52 -6.36 -32.30
CA SER A 379 22.06 -6.34 -32.24
C SER A 379 21.56 -5.65 -30.98
N ALA A 380 20.44 -4.94 -31.10
CA ALA A 380 19.68 -4.45 -29.94
C ALA A 380 18.63 -5.49 -29.55
N HIS A 381 18.72 -6.02 -28.34
CA HIS A 381 17.81 -7.01 -27.80
C HIS A 381 16.71 -6.31 -27.02
N TRP A 382 15.48 -6.85 -27.05
CA TRP A 382 14.36 -6.26 -26.34
C TRP A 382 13.42 -7.33 -25.80
N ILE A 383 12.78 -7.04 -24.67
CA ILE A 383 11.73 -7.86 -24.05
C ILE A 383 10.64 -6.96 -23.49
N ILE A 384 9.39 -7.38 -23.65
CA ILE A 384 8.18 -6.71 -23.17
C ILE A 384 7.34 -7.73 -22.40
N SER A 385 6.81 -7.31 -21.25
CA SER A 385 5.83 -8.08 -20.47
C SER A 385 4.86 -7.14 -19.76
N GLY A 386 3.68 -7.64 -19.35
CA GLY A 386 2.83 -6.92 -18.41
C GLY A 386 3.61 -6.63 -17.12
N SER A 387 3.49 -5.41 -16.59
CA SER A 387 4.30 -4.93 -15.46
C SER A 387 4.05 -5.72 -14.17
N GLY A 388 5.05 -5.75 -13.29
CA GLY A 388 4.89 -6.29 -11.94
C GLY A 388 4.00 -5.39 -11.10
N PHE A 389 2.88 -5.93 -10.60
CA PHE A 389 1.94 -5.17 -9.77
C PHE A 389 1.46 -5.97 -8.57
N PRO A 390 1.33 -5.35 -7.38
CA PRO A 390 1.69 -3.97 -7.07
C PRO A 390 3.18 -3.77 -6.79
N ALA A 391 3.71 -2.60 -7.14
CA ALA A 391 5.17 -2.34 -7.10
C ALA A 391 5.78 -2.49 -5.69
N TYR A 392 5.03 -2.20 -4.62
CA TYR A 392 5.49 -2.35 -3.24
C TYR A 392 5.71 -3.80 -2.82
N LEU A 393 5.13 -4.76 -3.55
CA LEU A 393 5.03 -6.15 -3.09
C LEU A 393 6.41 -6.78 -2.90
N SER A 394 7.36 -6.48 -3.79
CA SER A 394 8.73 -6.99 -3.70
C SER A 394 9.45 -6.59 -2.43
N ASP A 395 9.05 -5.44 -1.85
CA ASP A 395 9.72 -4.85 -0.70
C ASP A 395 9.16 -5.41 0.62
N VAL A 396 7.95 -5.99 0.63
CA VAL A 396 7.30 -6.45 1.86
C VAL A 396 7.13 -7.96 1.96
N LEU A 397 7.25 -8.69 0.87
CA LEU A 397 7.27 -10.16 0.88
C LEU A 397 8.38 -10.69 1.79
N THR A 398 8.18 -11.90 2.31
CA THR A 398 9.18 -12.65 3.09
C THR A 398 9.45 -14.00 2.45
N GLY A 399 10.59 -14.59 2.79
CA GLY A 399 11.02 -15.89 2.27
C GLY A 399 11.94 -15.76 1.07
N THR A 400 12.17 -16.90 0.41
CA THR A 400 13.01 -17.01 -0.77
C THR A 400 12.25 -17.65 -1.93
N ALA A 401 12.65 -17.33 -3.15
CA ALA A 401 12.04 -17.83 -4.37
C ALA A 401 13.09 -18.01 -5.47
N LEU A 402 12.93 -19.08 -6.26
CA LEU A 402 13.80 -19.37 -7.39
C LEU A 402 13.09 -19.05 -8.70
N TYR A 403 13.79 -18.33 -9.58
CA TYR A 403 13.31 -17.98 -10.91
C TYR A 403 14.22 -18.59 -11.97
N GLY A 404 13.66 -19.43 -12.83
CA GLY A 404 14.36 -20.07 -13.94
C GLY A 404 14.07 -19.37 -15.26
N ALA A 405 15.05 -19.33 -16.16
CA ALA A 405 14.83 -18.79 -17.50
C ALA A 405 13.82 -19.65 -18.28
N VAL A 406 12.81 -19.01 -18.85
CA VAL A 406 11.75 -19.68 -19.66
C VAL A 406 11.76 -19.23 -21.11
N VAL A 407 12.32 -18.06 -21.39
CA VAL A 407 12.46 -17.54 -22.73
C VAL A 407 13.64 -16.56 -22.80
N HIS A 408 14.37 -16.54 -23.89
CA HIS A 408 15.51 -15.63 -24.06
C HIS A 408 15.84 -15.46 -25.54
N THR A 409 16.54 -14.37 -25.87
CA THR A 409 17.21 -14.27 -27.16
C THR A 409 18.53 -15.06 -27.15
N SER A 410 19.01 -15.55 -28.28
CA SER A 410 20.41 -15.94 -28.46
C SER A 410 21.31 -14.73 -28.19
N PRO A 411 22.25 -14.78 -27.22
CA PRO A 411 23.20 -13.69 -26.99
C PRO A 411 23.92 -13.33 -28.30
N THR A 412 24.17 -12.05 -28.56
CA THR A 412 24.97 -11.64 -29.72
C THR A 412 26.15 -10.79 -29.30
N ASN A 413 27.24 -10.85 -30.07
CA ASN A 413 28.36 -9.93 -29.92
C ASN A 413 28.22 -8.70 -30.86
N GLN A 414 29.19 -7.79 -30.81
CA GLN A 414 29.23 -6.59 -31.66
C GLN A 414 29.28 -6.88 -33.18
N ASN A 415 29.61 -8.11 -33.57
CA ASN A 415 29.65 -8.56 -34.96
C ASN A 415 28.41 -9.38 -35.34
N ASN A 416 27.34 -9.35 -34.54
CA ASN A 416 26.11 -10.15 -34.72
C ASN A 416 26.34 -11.67 -34.73
N THR A 417 27.46 -12.14 -34.21
CA THR A 417 27.67 -13.58 -34.00
C THR A 417 26.74 -14.03 -32.89
N ALA A 418 25.88 -15.00 -33.16
CA ALA A 418 24.98 -15.57 -32.17
C ALA A 418 25.69 -16.63 -31.32
N GLY A 419 25.54 -16.53 -30.00
CA GLY A 419 25.97 -17.51 -29.02
C GLY A 419 24.80 -18.24 -28.37
N THR A 420 25.08 -18.89 -27.25
CA THR A 420 24.13 -19.70 -26.49
C THR A 420 24.15 -19.33 -25.01
N LEU A 421 22.97 -19.30 -24.40
CA LEU A 421 22.83 -19.26 -22.96
C LEU A 421 23.12 -20.65 -22.39
N THR A 422 24.08 -20.78 -21.47
CA THR A 422 24.44 -22.07 -20.85
C THR A 422 23.70 -22.34 -19.54
N GLY A 423 23.12 -21.29 -18.96
CA GLY A 423 22.24 -21.35 -17.80
C GLY A 423 21.89 -19.94 -17.34
N ALA A 424 20.69 -19.76 -16.78
CA ALA A 424 20.33 -18.50 -16.14
C ALA A 424 19.32 -18.71 -15.02
N GLN A 425 19.58 -18.08 -13.88
CA GLN A 425 18.75 -18.20 -12.67
C GLN A 425 18.80 -16.91 -11.86
N LEU A 426 17.67 -16.57 -11.21
CA LEU A 426 17.62 -15.58 -10.14
C LEU A 426 17.22 -16.29 -8.84
N ASP A 427 18.06 -16.18 -7.82
CA ASP A 427 17.75 -16.60 -6.44
C ASP A 427 17.32 -15.37 -5.65
N VAL A 428 16.04 -15.26 -5.35
CA VAL A 428 15.42 -14.07 -4.77
C VAL A 428 15.18 -14.30 -3.29
N ASN A 429 15.66 -13.38 -2.46
CA ASN A 429 15.42 -13.36 -1.03
C ASN A 429 14.58 -12.12 -0.69
N PHE A 430 13.26 -12.29 -0.65
CA PHE A 430 12.34 -11.22 -0.26
C PHE A 430 12.52 -10.81 1.20
N SER A 431 12.88 -11.74 2.09
CA SER A 431 13.20 -11.40 3.49
C SER A 431 14.27 -10.32 3.58
N ASN A 432 15.34 -10.45 2.79
CA ASN A 432 16.47 -9.54 2.72
C ASN A 432 16.32 -8.44 1.64
N ARG A 433 15.28 -8.51 0.80
CA ARG A 433 15.06 -7.65 -0.38
C ARG A 433 16.26 -7.63 -1.33
N THR A 434 16.88 -8.79 -1.52
CA THR A 434 18.01 -8.95 -2.42
C THR A 434 17.77 -10.11 -3.38
N LEU A 435 18.52 -10.15 -4.48
CA LEU A 435 18.61 -11.32 -5.33
C LEU A 435 20.05 -11.62 -5.73
N THR A 436 20.30 -12.89 -6.07
CA THR A 436 21.52 -13.32 -6.74
C THR A 436 21.21 -13.72 -8.17
N ALA A 437 21.77 -13.00 -9.14
CA ALA A 437 21.65 -13.34 -10.55
C ALA A 437 22.85 -14.16 -11.01
N THR A 438 22.63 -15.28 -11.70
CA THR A 438 23.68 -16.08 -12.33
C THR A 438 23.32 -16.33 -13.78
N ILE A 439 24.18 -15.92 -14.72
CA ILE A 439 23.96 -16.01 -16.17
C ILE A 439 25.23 -16.54 -16.83
N GLY A 440 25.12 -17.69 -17.50
CA GLY A 440 26.19 -18.31 -18.28
C GLY A 440 25.99 -18.06 -19.77
N VAL A 441 27.04 -17.59 -20.45
CA VAL A 441 27.03 -17.27 -21.88
C VAL A 441 28.21 -17.94 -22.57
N ASN A 442 27.97 -18.51 -23.75
CA ASN A 442 29.01 -19.06 -24.61
C ASN A 442 28.90 -18.46 -26.01
N MET A 443 29.99 -17.91 -26.54
CA MET A 443 30.06 -17.35 -27.89
C MET A 443 31.00 -18.19 -28.75
N PRO A 444 30.58 -18.59 -29.96
CA PRO A 444 31.48 -19.25 -30.91
C PRO A 444 32.51 -18.26 -31.47
N ALA A 445 33.62 -18.78 -31.99
CA ALA A 445 34.58 -17.97 -32.75
C ALA A 445 33.98 -17.61 -34.12
N ALA A 446 33.96 -16.33 -34.47
CA ALA A 446 33.45 -15.87 -35.77
C ALA A 446 33.95 -14.45 -36.11
N GLY A 447 34.07 -14.15 -37.40
CA GLY A 447 34.39 -12.79 -37.88
C GLY A 447 35.73 -12.25 -37.39
N GLY A 448 36.71 -13.11 -37.11
CA GLY A 448 38.02 -12.73 -36.58
C GLY A 448 38.09 -12.64 -35.04
N ASN A 449 36.95 -12.67 -34.34
CA ASN A 449 36.91 -12.72 -32.87
C ASN A 449 37.06 -14.16 -32.37
N ALA A 450 37.89 -14.34 -31.33
CA ALA A 450 37.95 -15.59 -30.59
C ALA A 450 36.63 -15.85 -29.85
N GLY A 451 36.20 -17.12 -29.85
CA GLY A 451 35.09 -17.59 -29.02
C GLY A 451 35.46 -17.59 -27.54
N GLY A 452 34.47 -17.76 -26.68
CA GLY A 452 34.69 -17.78 -25.24
C GLY A 452 33.45 -18.16 -24.45
N SER A 453 33.66 -18.43 -23.17
CA SER A 453 32.60 -18.64 -22.19
C SER A 453 32.72 -17.60 -21.09
N TRP A 454 31.58 -17.14 -20.58
CA TRP A 454 31.50 -16.17 -19.49
C TRP A 454 30.44 -16.59 -18.48
N GLN A 455 30.74 -16.32 -17.22
CA GLN A 455 29.82 -16.44 -16.10
C GLN A 455 29.65 -15.07 -15.47
N LEU A 456 28.42 -14.57 -15.52
CA LEU A 456 28.00 -13.35 -14.85
C LEU A 456 27.35 -13.77 -13.54
N THR A 457 27.85 -13.27 -12.41
CA THR A 457 27.32 -13.52 -11.08
C THR A 457 27.17 -12.18 -10.36
N ALA A 458 25.95 -11.81 -10.01
CA ALA A 458 25.67 -10.63 -9.20
C ALA A 458 24.99 -11.05 -7.91
N PRO A 459 25.73 -11.26 -6.81
CA PRO A 459 25.15 -11.60 -5.50
C PRO A 459 24.61 -10.36 -4.79
N ASP A 460 23.60 -10.59 -3.94
CA ASP A 460 23.03 -9.59 -3.04
C ASP A 460 22.63 -8.26 -3.71
N VAL A 461 22.10 -8.34 -4.94
CA VAL A 461 21.60 -7.19 -5.70
C VAL A 461 20.35 -6.67 -5.01
N PRO A 462 20.30 -5.40 -4.57
CA PRO A 462 19.12 -4.84 -3.94
C PRO A 462 17.92 -4.80 -4.89
N ILE A 463 16.75 -5.14 -4.34
CA ILE A 463 15.46 -4.99 -5.00
C ILE A 463 14.82 -3.69 -4.49
N THR A 464 14.23 -2.92 -5.38
CA THR A 464 13.52 -1.69 -5.00
C THR A 464 12.32 -1.49 -5.91
N PHE A 465 11.12 -1.57 -5.34
CA PHE A 465 9.85 -1.41 -6.06
C PHE A 465 9.77 -2.25 -7.35
N GLY A 466 10.14 -3.52 -7.25
CA GLY A 466 10.11 -4.47 -8.35
C GLY A 466 11.30 -4.38 -9.32
N SER A 467 12.19 -3.40 -9.21
CA SER A 467 13.34 -3.23 -10.11
C SER A 467 14.67 -3.57 -9.43
N PHE A 468 15.67 -3.93 -10.23
CA PHE A 468 17.03 -4.23 -9.77
C PHE A 468 18.07 -3.95 -10.85
N PHE A 469 19.28 -3.57 -10.43
CA PHE A 469 20.40 -3.24 -11.28
C PHE A 469 21.72 -3.68 -10.65
N ALA A 470 22.64 -4.19 -11.45
CA ALA A 470 24.00 -4.45 -11.02
C ALA A 470 25.00 -4.15 -12.13
N SER A 471 26.17 -3.63 -11.75
CA SER A 471 27.29 -3.38 -12.67
C SER A 471 28.60 -3.80 -12.04
N THR A 472 29.65 -3.90 -12.86
CA THR A 472 30.98 -4.31 -12.40
C THR A 472 31.66 -3.28 -11.49
N SER A 473 31.13 -2.07 -11.38
CA SER A 473 31.53 -1.09 -10.37
C SER A 473 30.86 -1.30 -9.01
N ASP A 474 29.92 -2.23 -8.89
CA ASP A 474 29.18 -2.53 -7.67
C ASP A 474 29.11 -4.05 -7.42
N ARG A 475 28.00 -4.72 -7.77
CA ARG A 475 27.76 -6.12 -7.41
C ARG A 475 28.01 -7.15 -8.52
N LEU A 476 28.18 -6.75 -9.77
CA LEU A 476 28.34 -7.72 -10.87
C LEU A 476 29.80 -8.21 -10.96
N ARG A 477 29.97 -9.52 -10.86
CA ARG A 477 31.23 -10.20 -11.20
C ARG A 477 31.09 -10.91 -12.54
N ILE A 478 32.05 -10.69 -13.42
CA ILE A 478 32.14 -11.36 -14.72
C ILE A 478 33.41 -12.19 -14.72
N THR A 479 33.30 -13.50 -14.93
CA THR A 479 34.45 -14.41 -15.03
C THR A 479 34.47 -15.03 -16.43
N ASN A 480 35.57 -14.88 -17.17
CA ASN A 480 35.71 -15.49 -18.49
C ASN A 480 36.30 -16.92 -18.39
N GLY A 481 36.23 -17.68 -19.49
CA GLY A 481 36.69 -19.07 -19.57
C GLY A 481 38.18 -19.28 -19.31
N ASN A 482 38.97 -18.20 -19.32
CA ASN A 482 40.39 -18.20 -18.97
C ASN A 482 40.64 -17.93 -17.47
N GLY A 483 39.58 -17.78 -16.68
CA GLY A 483 39.65 -17.55 -15.23
C GLY A 483 39.89 -16.10 -14.81
N GLN A 484 39.89 -15.14 -15.75
CA GLN A 484 39.99 -13.72 -15.41
C GLN A 484 38.65 -13.18 -14.90
N SER A 485 38.71 -12.24 -13.95
CA SER A 485 37.54 -11.68 -13.27
C SER A 485 37.50 -10.17 -13.40
N SER A 486 36.31 -9.59 -13.57
CA SER A 486 36.10 -8.13 -13.53
C SER A 486 36.54 -7.49 -12.21
N GLN A 487 36.62 -8.26 -11.13
CA GLN A 487 37.11 -7.78 -9.83
C GLN A 487 38.62 -7.49 -9.82
N THR A 488 39.37 -8.13 -10.72
CA THR A 488 40.84 -8.01 -10.79
C THR A 488 41.32 -7.45 -12.12
N ASN A 489 40.46 -7.37 -13.12
CA ASN A 489 40.78 -6.86 -14.45
C ASN A 489 39.68 -5.92 -14.97
N SER A 490 40.00 -4.62 -15.05
CA SER A 490 39.10 -3.58 -15.55
C SER A 490 38.76 -3.70 -17.04
N SER A 491 39.43 -4.59 -17.78
CA SER A 491 39.11 -4.92 -19.17
C SER A 491 37.89 -5.85 -19.29
N LEU A 492 37.34 -6.31 -18.16
CA LEU A 492 36.06 -7.00 -18.06
C LEU A 492 35.08 -6.09 -17.33
N TYR A 493 34.05 -5.61 -18.04
CA TYR A 493 33.04 -4.73 -17.46
C TYR A 493 31.67 -4.99 -18.05
N GLY A 494 30.62 -4.60 -17.34
CA GLY A 494 29.25 -4.82 -17.81
C GLY A 494 28.20 -4.41 -16.80
N SER A 495 26.95 -4.65 -17.17
CA SER A 495 25.77 -4.40 -16.37
C SER A 495 24.66 -5.39 -16.66
N LEU A 496 23.77 -5.55 -15.70
CA LEU A 496 22.46 -6.15 -15.86
C LEU A 496 21.41 -5.26 -15.21
N GLU A 497 20.23 -5.25 -15.80
CA GLU A 497 19.08 -4.49 -15.32
C GLU A 497 17.82 -5.31 -15.57
N GLY A 498 16.87 -5.25 -14.64
CA GLY A 498 15.60 -5.93 -14.82
C GLY A 498 14.52 -5.49 -13.85
N SER A 499 13.34 -6.05 -14.06
CA SER A 499 12.19 -5.88 -13.19
C SER A 499 11.41 -7.18 -13.03
N PHE A 500 10.77 -7.34 -11.88
CA PHE A 500 9.74 -8.34 -11.66
C PHE A 500 8.49 -7.98 -12.45
N VAL A 501 7.84 -9.00 -13.01
CA VAL A 501 6.68 -8.86 -13.89
C VAL A 501 5.55 -9.80 -13.47
N GLY A 502 4.33 -9.47 -13.90
CA GLY A 502 3.13 -10.21 -13.58
C GLY A 502 2.49 -9.81 -12.25
N SER A 503 1.19 -10.08 -12.12
CA SER A 503 0.34 -9.62 -11.02
C SER A 503 0.64 -10.24 -9.65
N GLY A 504 1.56 -11.19 -9.56
CA GLY A 504 2.04 -11.80 -8.31
C GLY A 504 3.55 -11.99 -8.32
N LEU A 505 4.27 -11.12 -9.05
CA LEU A 505 5.72 -11.17 -9.27
C LEU A 505 6.20 -12.55 -9.74
N GLN A 506 5.36 -13.31 -10.44
CA GLN A 506 5.67 -14.69 -10.83
C GLN A 506 6.69 -14.77 -11.97
N GLY A 507 7.15 -13.63 -12.51
CA GLY A 507 8.20 -13.58 -13.50
C GLY A 507 9.15 -12.41 -13.31
N ALA A 508 10.22 -12.38 -14.11
CA ALA A 508 11.13 -11.23 -14.22
C ALA A 508 11.60 -11.06 -15.67
N ALA A 509 11.84 -9.82 -16.10
CA ALA A 509 12.47 -9.50 -17.38
C ALA A 509 13.83 -8.86 -17.12
N VAL A 510 14.88 -9.41 -17.73
CA VAL A 510 16.27 -8.97 -17.50
C VAL A 510 16.98 -8.74 -18.82
N GLY A 511 17.67 -7.61 -18.94
CA GLY A 511 18.67 -7.35 -19.94
C GLY A 511 20.07 -7.45 -19.33
N TYR A 512 21.04 -7.91 -20.11
CA TYR A 512 22.44 -7.89 -19.70
C TYR A 512 23.31 -7.44 -20.87
N SER A 513 24.43 -6.80 -20.53
CA SER A 513 25.47 -6.40 -21.47
C SER A 513 26.83 -6.47 -20.78
N PHE A 514 27.84 -7.02 -21.46
CA PHE A 514 29.20 -7.01 -20.96
C PHE A 514 30.21 -6.90 -22.09
N THR A 515 31.40 -6.44 -21.75
CA THR A 515 32.55 -6.37 -22.64
C THR A 515 33.73 -7.10 -22.01
N ASP A 516 34.36 -7.97 -22.80
CA ASP A 516 35.64 -8.59 -22.52
C ASP A 516 36.69 -8.04 -23.50
N GLN A 517 37.69 -7.34 -22.96
CA GLN A 517 38.87 -6.80 -23.66
C GLN A 517 40.18 -7.45 -23.19
N THR A 518 40.13 -8.62 -22.55
CA THR A 518 41.33 -9.25 -21.99
C THR A 518 42.18 -10.00 -23.02
N GLY A 519 41.67 -10.18 -24.24
CA GLY A 519 42.38 -10.82 -25.35
C GLY A 519 43.54 -9.97 -25.90
N THR A 520 44.44 -10.59 -26.66
CA THR A 520 45.55 -9.89 -27.33
C THR A 520 45.06 -9.13 -28.57
N SER A 521 45.59 -7.91 -28.76
CA SER A 521 45.45 -7.00 -29.91
C SER A 521 44.13 -7.07 -30.71
N GLY A 522 43.12 -6.29 -30.32
CA GLY A 522 41.91 -6.02 -31.11
C GLY A 522 40.72 -6.95 -30.86
N ASN A 523 40.97 -8.14 -30.31
CA ASN A 523 39.94 -9.08 -29.91
C ASN A 523 39.21 -8.60 -28.64
N HIS A 524 38.04 -8.02 -28.84
CA HIS A 524 37.08 -7.75 -27.76
C HIS A 524 35.76 -8.43 -28.07
N ASN A 525 35.01 -8.80 -27.04
CA ASN A 525 33.65 -9.31 -27.18
C ASN A 525 32.74 -8.41 -26.36
N THR A 526 31.91 -7.61 -27.03
CA THR A 526 30.80 -6.90 -26.38
C THR A 526 29.54 -7.68 -26.65
N VAL A 527 28.99 -8.31 -25.62
CA VAL A 527 27.93 -9.30 -25.70
C VAL A 527 26.73 -8.84 -24.91
N ASN A 528 25.54 -8.98 -25.49
CA ASN A 528 24.29 -8.59 -24.85
C ASN A 528 23.15 -9.56 -25.19
N GLY A 529 22.10 -9.49 -24.38
CA GLY A 529 20.91 -10.33 -24.53
C GLY A 529 19.81 -9.95 -23.53
N VAL A 530 18.64 -10.55 -23.71
CA VAL A 530 17.50 -10.45 -22.79
C VAL A 530 16.96 -11.83 -22.43
N ILE A 531 16.42 -11.94 -21.21
CA ILE A 531 15.91 -13.19 -20.63
C ILE A 531 14.61 -12.87 -19.89
N GLY A 532 13.57 -13.68 -20.16
CA GLY A 532 12.36 -13.78 -19.35
C GLY A 532 12.46 -14.98 -18.41
N PHE A 533 12.20 -14.74 -17.13
CA PHE A 533 12.25 -15.73 -16.07
C PHE A 533 10.86 -16.03 -15.50
N GLN A 534 10.63 -17.26 -15.06
CA GLN A 534 9.45 -17.64 -14.29
C GLN A 534 9.85 -18.16 -12.92
N GLY A 535 9.13 -17.71 -11.90
CA GLY A 535 9.20 -18.19 -10.52
C GLY A 535 7.81 -18.50 -9.97
N PRO A 536 7.71 -18.79 -8.66
CA PRO A 536 6.43 -19.05 -8.02
C PRO A 536 5.60 -17.77 -7.92
N THR A 537 4.27 -17.92 -7.99
CA THR A 537 3.34 -16.83 -7.69
C THR A 537 3.40 -16.46 -6.21
N GLN A 538 3.63 -15.18 -5.93
CA GLN A 538 3.79 -14.67 -4.57
C GLN A 538 2.45 -14.33 -3.92
N ASN A 539 2.41 -14.36 -2.58
CA ASN A 539 1.24 -13.95 -1.83
C ASN A 539 1.06 -12.43 -1.91
N MET A 540 0.01 -11.99 -2.60
CA MET A 540 -0.29 -10.58 -2.83
C MET A 540 -0.95 -9.88 -1.62
N ALA A 541 -1.40 -10.63 -0.61
CA ALA A 541 -2.08 -10.09 0.58
C ALA A 541 -1.10 -9.62 1.68
N ALA A 542 0.10 -9.19 1.30
CA ALA A 542 1.09 -8.68 2.25
C ALA A 542 0.68 -7.28 2.73
N GLN A 543 0.55 -7.14 4.05
CA GLN A 543 0.34 -5.83 4.65
C GLN A 543 1.59 -4.98 4.50
N TYR A 544 1.40 -3.67 4.37
CA TYR A 544 2.51 -2.73 4.24
C TYR A 544 2.18 -1.35 4.78
N ARG A 545 3.23 -0.54 4.94
CA ARG A 545 3.18 0.90 5.15
C ARG A 545 4.06 1.57 4.11
N ASP A 546 3.52 2.51 3.37
CA ASP A 546 4.35 3.41 2.57
C ASP A 546 4.97 4.46 3.47
N GLY A 547 6.12 4.98 3.07
CA GLY A 547 6.72 6.10 3.74
C GLY A 547 7.68 6.90 2.89
N LEU A 548 7.99 8.07 3.41
CA LEU A 548 9.04 8.95 2.95
C LEU A 548 9.92 9.29 4.14
N VAL A 549 11.24 9.24 3.94
CA VAL A 549 12.25 9.57 4.94
C VAL A 549 13.24 10.56 4.35
N SER A 550 13.54 11.65 5.05
CA SER A 550 14.47 12.67 4.56
C SER A 550 15.92 12.24 4.79
N ASP A 551 16.84 12.67 3.94
CA ASP A 551 18.28 12.68 4.24
C ASP A 551 18.63 13.86 5.15
N PRO A 552 18.93 13.62 6.46
CA PRO A 552 19.08 14.68 7.44
C PRO A 552 20.42 15.41 7.37
N MET A 553 21.43 14.84 6.70
CA MET A 553 22.79 15.39 6.69
C MET A 553 23.28 15.73 5.29
N GLY A 554 22.61 15.26 4.23
CA GLY A 554 23.09 15.42 2.86
C GLY A 554 24.45 14.75 2.62
N ILE A 555 24.83 13.82 3.50
CA ILE A 555 26.12 13.10 3.51
C ILE A 555 26.06 11.88 2.59
N LEU A 556 24.87 11.37 2.32
CA LEU A 556 24.68 10.33 1.32
C LEU A 556 24.90 10.97 -0.04
N GLY A 557 25.88 10.46 -0.80
CA GLY A 557 26.50 11.14 -1.95
C GLY A 557 25.55 11.61 -3.07
N SER A 558 26.13 12.24 -4.08
CA SER A 558 25.49 13.08 -5.11
C SER A 558 24.50 12.42 -6.10
N ALA A 559 23.81 11.33 -5.74
CA ALA A 559 22.81 10.68 -6.58
C ALA A 559 21.41 10.81 -5.98
N LEU A 560 20.70 11.84 -6.48
CA LEU A 560 19.25 12.09 -6.53
C LEU A 560 18.25 11.40 -5.57
N VAL A 561 17.27 12.23 -5.20
CA VAL A 561 16.19 12.07 -4.21
C VAL A 561 16.71 12.11 -2.77
N ARG A 562 16.68 13.33 -2.20
CA ARG A 562 16.96 13.56 -0.76
C ARG A 562 15.84 13.03 0.14
N ASN A 563 14.80 12.43 -0.45
CA ASN A 563 13.64 11.83 0.19
C ASN A 563 13.52 10.38 -0.27
N PHE A 564 13.63 9.42 0.63
CA PHE A 564 13.54 8.01 0.26
C PHE A 564 12.09 7.53 0.33
N GLY A 565 11.50 7.24 -0.83
CA GLY A 565 10.30 6.42 -0.91
C GLY A 565 10.60 5.02 -0.40
N THR A 566 9.75 4.52 0.50
CA THR A 566 9.92 3.20 1.12
C THR A 566 8.57 2.51 1.25
N ALA A 567 8.54 1.21 0.98
CA ALA A 567 7.47 0.33 1.44
C ALA A 567 8.01 -0.59 2.52
N ASN A 568 7.29 -0.66 3.63
CA ASN A 568 7.71 -1.36 4.84
C ASN A 568 6.69 -2.39 5.26
N ARG A 569 7.17 -3.48 5.83
CA ARG A 569 6.30 -4.39 6.59
C ARG A 569 5.79 -3.65 7.83
N PRO A 570 4.56 -3.93 8.32
CA PRO A 570 3.99 -3.20 9.44
C PRO A 570 4.85 -3.24 10.70
N ASP A 571 5.59 -4.32 10.92
CA ASP A 571 6.49 -4.54 12.07
C ASP A 571 7.84 -3.81 11.94
N GLU A 572 8.22 -3.39 10.73
CA GLU A 572 9.45 -2.63 10.54
C GLU A 572 9.31 -1.17 10.95
N VAL A 573 8.09 -0.60 10.93
CA VAL A 573 7.81 0.74 11.44
C VAL A 573 7.33 0.62 12.89
N THR A 574 8.25 0.83 13.83
CA THR A 574 7.94 0.71 15.25
C THR A 574 7.68 2.08 15.86
N ALA A 575 6.72 2.12 16.78
CA ALA A 575 6.37 3.30 17.53
C ALA A 575 6.36 3.01 19.03
N ASP A 576 6.58 4.04 19.83
CA ASP A 576 6.44 3.94 21.29
C ASP A 576 4.95 3.90 21.72
N ALA A 577 4.73 3.82 23.03
CA ALA A 577 3.38 3.76 23.61
C ALA A 577 2.53 5.01 23.33
N GLN A 578 3.14 6.11 22.88
CA GLN A 578 2.46 7.35 22.49
C GLN A 578 2.22 7.43 20.97
N GLY A 579 2.58 6.38 20.20
CA GLY A 579 2.42 6.34 18.76
C GLY A 579 3.49 7.10 17.99
N ARG A 580 4.60 7.48 18.64
CA ARG A 580 5.72 8.19 18.00
C ARG A 580 6.67 7.18 17.37
N VAL A 581 7.01 7.33 16.10
CA VAL A 581 7.90 6.39 15.40
C VAL A 581 9.31 6.48 15.99
N THR A 582 9.86 5.34 16.40
CA THR A 582 11.18 5.20 17.04
C THR A 582 12.14 4.29 16.28
N ALA A 583 11.64 3.48 15.34
CA ALA A 583 12.46 2.79 14.34
C ALA A 583 11.66 2.58 13.04
N PHE A 584 12.37 2.48 11.93
CA PHE A 584 11.82 2.12 10.62
C PHE A 584 12.91 1.51 9.74
N ALA A 585 12.54 0.79 8.67
CA ALA A 585 13.50 0.42 7.64
C ALA A 585 13.38 1.37 6.44
N ALA A 586 14.49 1.84 5.89
CA ALA A 586 14.49 2.70 4.71
C ALA A 586 15.77 2.49 3.89
N PRO A 587 15.81 2.86 2.60
CA PRO A 587 17.02 2.80 1.81
C PRO A 587 18.22 3.50 2.47
N PHE A 588 19.43 2.93 2.30
CA PHE A 588 20.67 3.57 2.75
C PHE A 588 21.82 3.36 1.76
N GLN A 589 22.36 4.45 1.23
CA GLN A 589 23.33 4.43 0.12
C GLN A 589 24.61 3.61 0.42
N ILE A 590 25.14 3.66 1.65
CA ILE A 590 26.43 3.01 1.99
C ILE A 590 26.31 1.48 1.94
N TYR A 591 25.18 0.94 2.41
CA TYR A 591 25.00 -0.51 2.53
C TYR A 591 24.17 -1.10 1.37
N GLY A 592 23.49 -0.26 0.59
CA GLY A 592 22.51 -0.67 -0.42
C GLY A 592 21.22 -1.19 0.23
N GLY A 593 20.10 -1.19 -0.50
CA GLY A 593 18.81 -1.72 -0.01
C GLY A 593 18.28 -1.04 1.26
N HIS A 594 17.27 -1.64 1.89
CA HIS A 594 16.65 -1.13 3.12
C HIS A 594 17.47 -1.51 4.36
N GLN A 595 17.76 -0.51 5.19
CA GLN A 595 18.48 -0.66 6.45
C GLN A 595 17.62 -0.23 7.62
N SER A 596 17.89 -0.80 8.79
CA SER A 596 17.15 -0.48 10.01
C SER A 596 17.65 0.82 10.59
N TYR A 597 16.80 1.84 10.63
CA TYR A 597 17.00 3.09 11.34
C TYR A 597 16.38 2.96 12.73
N ALA A 598 17.13 3.30 13.77
CA ALA A 598 16.65 3.38 15.13
C ALA A 598 16.99 4.74 15.73
N ILE A 599 16.08 5.26 16.57
CA ILE A 599 16.22 6.59 17.16
C ILE A 599 17.48 6.75 18.02
N GLY A 600 18.00 5.66 18.59
CA GLY A 600 19.24 5.68 19.36
C GLY A 600 19.19 6.68 20.52
N GLY A 601 20.20 7.54 20.60
CA GLY A 601 20.27 8.63 21.58
C GLY A 601 19.56 9.91 21.13
N ALA A 602 18.86 9.89 19.98
CA ALA A 602 18.11 11.03 19.49
C ALA A 602 16.72 11.17 20.15
N SER A 603 16.05 12.31 19.91
CA SER A 603 14.72 12.58 20.45
C SER A 603 13.69 12.78 19.35
N VAL A 604 12.45 12.33 19.59
CA VAL A 604 11.30 12.71 18.75
C VAL A 604 10.88 14.12 19.13
N ALA A 605 11.30 15.10 18.33
CA ALA A 605 11.00 16.50 18.60
C ALA A 605 9.62 16.95 18.12
N GLN A 606 9.08 16.27 17.10
CA GLN A 606 7.71 16.44 16.65
C GLN A 606 7.14 15.12 16.17
N SER A 607 5.84 14.93 16.37
CA SER A 607 5.11 13.77 15.87
C SER A 607 3.64 14.13 15.71
N GLY A 608 2.97 13.52 14.75
CA GLY A 608 1.53 13.55 14.62
C GLY A 608 1.00 12.24 14.05
N ILE A 609 -0.24 11.93 14.38
CA ILE A 609 -0.98 10.79 13.86
C ILE A 609 -2.39 11.25 13.50
N ASP A 610 -2.85 10.87 12.33
CA ASP A 610 -4.24 11.05 11.93
C ASP A 610 -5.00 9.73 12.14
N PRO A 611 -5.99 9.67 13.04
CA PRO A 611 -6.70 8.44 13.35
C PRO A 611 -7.63 7.97 12.22
N GLU A 612 -7.98 8.83 11.26
CA GLU A 612 -8.87 8.47 10.16
C GLU A 612 -8.13 7.79 9.00
N THR A 613 -7.00 8.34 8.58
CA THR A 613 -6.17 7.76 7.51
C THR A 613 -5.10 6.80 8.04
N GLY A 614 -4.79 6.86 9.34
CA GLY A 614 -3.68 6.16 9.97
C GLY A 614 -2.30 6.73 9.63
N LEU A 615 -2.23 7.86 8.90
CA LEU A 615 -0.98 8.54 8.58
C LEU A 615 -0.25 8.95 9.88
N VAL A 616 1.04 8.70 9.93
CA VAL A 616 1.93 9.13 11.02
C VAL A 616 3.09 9.92 10.42
N TRP A 617 3.45 11.04 11.04
CA TRP A 617 4.58 11.86 10.60
C TRP A 617 5.37 12.37 11.80
N GLY A 618 6.60 12.78 11.59
CA GLY A 618 7.40 13.33 12.67
C GLY A 618 8.82 13.70 12.30
N ARG A 619 9.52 14.19 13.31
CA ARG A 619 10.90 14.70 13.22
C ARG A 619 11.74 14.17 14.38
N TRP A 620 12.81 13.47 14.07
CA TRP A 620 13.89 13.17 15.00
C TRP A 620 14.95 14.27 14.96
N SER A 621 15.41 14.69 16.13
CA SER A 621 16.47 15.70 16.25
C SER A 621 17.20 15.61 17.59
N GLY A 622 18.40 16.18 17.64
CA GLY A 622 19.29 16.13 18.80
C GLY A 622 19.86 14.73 18.98
N GLY A 623 21.12 14.60 19.40
CA GLY A 623 21.75 13.29 19.64
C GLY A 623 22.12 12.52 18.38
N VAL A 624 22.16 11.19 18.49
CA VAL A 624 22.65 10.28 17.44
C VAL A 624 21.64 9.15 17.21
N ALA A 625 21.07 9.09 16.01
CA ALA A 625 20.33 7.94 15.51
C ALA A 625 21.29 6.88 14.95
N LEU A 626 20.82 5.65 14.79
CA LEU A 626 21.64 4.53 14.33
C LEU A 626 21.05 3.90 13.08
N VAL A 627 21.87 3.69 12.06
CA VAL A 627 21.53 2.90 10.87
C VAL A 627 22.29 1.59 10.95
N THR A 628 21.59 0.47 10.99
CA THR A 628 22.19 -0.87 11.10
C THR A 628 22.02 -1.62 9.79
N GLY A 629 23.14 -2.10 9.23
CA GLY A 629 23.19 -2.79 7.94
C GLY A 629 24.50 -3.52 7.68
N GLY A 630 24.43 -4.68 7.00
CA GLY A 630 25.63 -5.47 6.66
C GLY A 630 26.47 -5.92 7.87
N GLY A 631 25.84 -6.09 9.04
CA GLY A 631 26.52 -6.40 10.30
C GLY A 631 27.27 -5.21 10.93
N GLN A 632 27.13 -4.00 10.39
CA GLN A 632 27.73 -2.77 10.86
C GLN A 632 26.67 -1.78 11.37
N GLN A 633 27.08 -0.84 12.24
CA GLN A 633 26.24 0.28 12.69
C GLN A 633 26.87 1.60 12.26
N GLN A 634 26.12 2.38 11.49
CA GLN A 634 26.50 3.73 11.10
C GLN A 634 25.78 4.75 11.99
N PRO A 635 26.52 5.57 12.77
CA PRO A 635 25.91 6.66 13.52
C PRO A 635 25.45 7.78 12.58
N LEU A 636 24.28 8.32 12.89
CA LEU A 636 23.65 9.44 12.20
C LEU A 636 23.47 10.58 13.20
N ALA A 637 24.39 11.55 13.18
CA ALA A 637 24.35 12.70 14.08
C ALA A 637 23.23 13.67 13.68
N LEU A 638 22.34 13.96 14.63
CA LEU A 638 21.18 14.85 14.45
C LEU A 638 21.32 16.10 15.33
N ASP A 639 22.54 16.47 15.72
CA ASP A 639 22.86 17.67 16.49
C ASP A 639 22.76 18.95 15.64
N ARG A 640 23.10 18.86 14.35
CA ARG A 640 23.03 19.96 13.37
C ARG A 640 22.02 19.73 12.25
N GLY A 641 21.14 18.76 12.41
CA GLY A 641 20.16 18.37 11.40
C GLY A 641 18.94 17.71 12.02
N SER A 642 17.98 17.32 11.19
CA SER A 642 16.81 16.57 11.63
C SER A 642 16.41 15.55 10.59
N LEU A 643 15.98 14.38 11.06
CA LEU A 643 15.39 13.36 10.20
C LEU A 643 13.88 13.51 10.27
N HIS A 644 13.26 13.76 9.13
CA HIS A 644 11.82 13.86 8.96
C HIS A 644 11.29 12.55 8.36
N TYR A 645 10.08 12.19 8.74
CA TYR A 645 9.39 11.02 8.19
C TYR A 645 7.89 11.27 8.07
N VAL A 646 7.29 10.56 7.13
CA VAL A 646 5.84 10.36 7.03
C VAL A 646 5.59 8.94 6.55
N PHE A 647 4.71 8.21 7.22
CA PHE A 647 4.31 6.85 6.90
C PHE A 647 2.79 6.73 6.84
N SER A 648 2.28 5.88 5.95
CA SER A 648 0.88 5.49 5.89
C SER A 648 0.46 4.67 7.12
N GLY A 649 -0.85 4.56 7.32
CA GLY A 649 -1.44 3.48 8.11
C GLY A 649 -1.12 2.10 7.52
N VAL A 650 -1.48 1.04 8.22
CA VAL A 650 -1.33 -0.33 7.69
C VAL A 650 -2.31 -0.54 6.54
N GLN A 651 -1.77 -0.87 5.37
CA GLN A 651 -2.53 -1.16 4.16
C GLN A 651 -2.62 -2.68 3.94
N ASN A 652 -3.75 -3.14 3.39
CA ASN A 652 -4.09 -4.57 3.23
C ASN A 652 -4.24 -4.96 1.74
N GLY A 653 -3.56 -4.23 0.86
CA GLY A 653 -3.71 -4.32 -0.59
C GLY A 653 -3.35 -2.97 -1.24
N PRO A 654 -3.15 -2.93 -2.55
CA PRO A 654 -2.71 -1.73 -3.25
C PRO A 654 -3.70 -0.57 -3.13
N VAL A 655 -3.17 0.64 -3.18
CA VAL A 655 -3.98 1.86 -3.36
C VAL A 655 -4.59 1.81 -4.76
N ALA A 656 -5.92 1.77 -4.82
CA ALA A 656 -6.67 1.87 -6.06
C ALA A 656 -7.23 3.30 -6.17
N LEU A 657 -6.44 4.19 -6.77
CA LEU A 657 -6.90 5.55 -7.05
C LEU A 657 -8.11 5.52 -8.00
N PRO A 658 -9.02 6.50 -7.90
CA PRO A 658 -10.07 6.67 -8.90
C PRO A 658 -9.49 6.73 -10.32
N LEU A 659 -10.20 6.19 -11.31
CA LEU A 659 -9.80 6.32 -12.72
C LEU A 659 -10.17 7.68 -13.32
N THR A 660 -11.14 8.37 -12.72
CA THR A 660 -11.66 9.66 -13.19
C THR A 660 -12.02 10.58 -12.02
N GLY A 661 -12.14 11.87 -12.32
CA GLY A 661 -12.52 12.93 -11.38
C GLY A 661 -11.34 13.69 -10.81
N THR A 662 -11.63 14.65 -9.95
CA THR A 662 -10.64 15.47 -9.25
C THR A 662 -10.86 15.40 -7.74
N ALA A 663 -9.80 15.57 -6.96
CA ALA A 663 -9.87 15.64 -5.50
C ALA A 663 -8.89 16.67 -4.95
N THR A 664 -9.32 17.43 -3.95
CA THR A 664 -8.45 18.29 -3.15
C THR A 664 -8.10 17.60 -1.84
N TYR A 665 -6.90 17.85 -1.34
CA TYR A 665 -6.40 17.27 -0.10
C TYR A 665 -6.08 18.36 0.91
N ASP A 666 -6.72 18.28 2.07
CA ASP A 666 -6.55 19.19 3.19
C ASP A 666 -5.30 18.82 3.99
N LEU A 667 -4.47 19.81 4.31
CA LEU A 667 -3.30 19.63 5.18
C LEU A 667 -3.76 19.31 6.60
N ILE A 668 -3.47 18.10 7.09
CA ILE A 668 -3.85 17.64 8.43
C ILE A 668 -2.70 17.67 9.42
N GLY A 669 -1.46 17.74 8.93
CA GLY A 669 -0.30 17.95 9.78
C GLY A 669 1.02 18.03 9.03
N HIS A 670 2.06 18.45 9.73
CA HIS A 670 3.39 18.63 9.17
C HIS A 670 4.48 18.61 10.24
N THR A 671 5.73 18.59 9.80
CA THR A 671 6.89 18.91 10.63
C THR A 671 7.33 20.36 10.41
N SER A 672 7.94 21.01 11.39
CA SER A 672 8.67 22.26 11.17
C SER A 672 9.92 21.96 10.34
N PRO A 673 10.14 22.63 9.20
CA PRO A 673 11.28 22.36 8.34
C PRO A 673 12.61 22.58 9.05
N THR A 674 13.62 21.76 8.73
CA THR A 674 14.98 21.92 9.28
C THR A 674 16.00 21.95 8.14
N ASP A 675 16.94 22.89 8.19
CA ASP A 675 18.06 22.95 7.24
C ASP A 675 19.29 22.15 7.72
N THR A 676 20.29 22.03 6.86
CA THR A 676 21.54 21.32 7.17
C THR A 676 22.45 22.05 8.16
N LEU A 677 22.05 23.24 8.63
CA LEU A 677 22.75 24.01 9.66
C LEU A 677 22.08 23.87 11.03
N GLY A 678 20.96 23.14 11.10
CA GLY A 678 20.19 22.91 12.32
C GLY A 678 19.18 24.02 12.62
N ASN A 679 18.99 24.99 11.71
CA ASN A 679 17.94 25.99 11.88
C ASN A 679 16.58 25.32 11.71
N VAL A 680 15.64 25.61 12.60
CA VAL A 680 14.26 25.14 12.50
C VAL A 680 13.39 26.28 12.02
N GLY A 681 12.74 26.07 10.87
CA GLY A 681 11.85 27.02 10.21
C GLY A 681 10.37 26.77 10.49
N THR A 682 9.52 27.45 9.72
CA THR A 682 8.06 27.33 9.75
C THR A 682 7.56 26.91 8.37
N LEU A 683 6.67 25.92 8.31
CA LEU A 683 5.89 25.63 7.11
C LEU A 683 4.69 26.59 7.10
N ASN A 684 4.63 27.48 6.10
CA ASN A 684 3.56 28.47 6.00
C ASN A 684 2.34 27.89 5.27
N SER A 685 2.56 27.09 4.23
CA SER A 685 1.51 26.36 3.53
C SER A 685 2.05 25.14 2.81
N ALA A 686 1.18 24.14 2.62
CA ALA A 686 1.40 23.04 1.70
C ALA A 686 0.05 22.68 1.05
N THR A 687 0.05 22.45 -0.26
CA THR A 687 -1.16 22.20 -1.05
C THR A 687 -0.99 20.97 -1.91
N LEU A 688 -2.07 20.19 -2.04
CA LEU A 688 -2.13 19.02 -2.90
C LEU A 688 -3.53 18.89 -3.52
N ALA A 689 -3.57 18.78 -4.84
CA ALA A 689 -4.79 18.48 -5.60
C ALA A 689 -4.48 17.39 -6.63
N ALA A 690 -5.37 16.42 -6.78
CA ALA A 690 -5.25 15.33 -7.74
C ALA A 690 -6.31 15.45 -8.83
N ASP A 691 -5.90 15.28 -10.08
CA ASP A 691 -6.77 15.03 -11.22
C ASP A 691 -6.56 13.56 -11.62
N PHE A 692 -7.49 12.72 -11.20
CA PHE A 692 -7.47 11.29 -11.48
C PHE A 692 -7.81 10.99 -12.94
N SER A 693 -8.63 11.82 -13.59
CA SER A 693 -8.88 11.69 -15.03
C SER A 693 -7.62 11.90 -15.85
N ARG A 694 -6.76 12.84 -15.43
CA ARG A 694 -5.47 13.12 -16.08
C ARG A 694 -4.30 12.35 -15.48
N ARG A 695 -4.50 11.63 -14.37
CA ARG A 695 -3.47 10.97 -13.56
C ARG A 695 -2.33 11.91 -13.19
N THR A 696 -2.67 13.11 -12.74
CA THR A 696 -1.70 14.13 -12.32
C THR A 696 -2.06 14.73 -10.96
N VAL A 697 -1.08 15.35 -10.31
CA VAL A 697 -1.27 16.18 -9.12
C VAL A 697 -0.69 17.58 -9.35
N ASP A 698 -1.33 18.56 -8.73
CA ASP A 698 -0.78 19.90 -8.52
C ASP A 698 -0.34 20.01 -7.07
N LEU A 699 0.89 20.47 -6.84
CA LEU A 699 1.50 20.54 -5.52
C LEU A 699 2.18 21.90 -5.26
N GLY A 700 2.22 22.27 -3.98
CA GLY A 700 2.85 23.52 -3.54
C GLY A 700 3.35 23.42 -2.11
N VAL A 701 4.49 24.06 -1.83
CA VAL A 701 5.11 24.16 -0.51
C VAL A 701 5.63 25.58 -0.33
N ASN A 702 5.26 26.22 0.77
CA ASN A 702 5.82 27.51 1.18
C ASN A 702 6.33 27.43 2.61
N LEU A 703 7.61 27.79 2.82
CA LEU A 703 8.24 27.76 4.13
C LEU A 703 9.10 29.00 4.37
N THR A 704 9.38 29.27 5.64
CA THR A 704 10.30 30.32 6.08
C THR A 704 11.36 29.69 6.98
N ILE A 705 12.63 29.83 6.65
CA ILE A 705 13.75 29.27 7.41
C ILE A 705 14.97 30.19 7.32
N ALA A 706 15.68 30.39 8.43
CA ALA A 706 16.86 31.25 8.51
C ALA A 706 16.67 32.66 7.88
N GLY A 707 15.47 33.25 8.00
CA GLY A 707 15.14 34.56 7.42
C GLY A 707 14.87 34.57 5.91
N GLN A 708 14.90 33.41 5.24
CA GLN A 708 14.55 33.24 3.83
C GLN A 708 13.16 32.60 3.70
N SER A 709 12.29 33.17 2.87
CA SER A 709 11.06 32.51 2.44
C SER A 709 11.32 31.74 1.15
N ILE A 710 10.93 30.47 1.10
CA ILE A 710 11.08 29.59 -0.06
C ILE A 710 9.69 29.14 -0.49
N ASN A 711 9.38 29.31 -1.77
CA ASN A 711 8.14 28.84 -2.40
C ASN A 711 8.49 27.86 -3.53
N ALA A 712 7.94 26.66 -3.44
CA ALA A 712 8.08 25.62 -4.45
C ALA A 712 6.70 25.18 -4.95
N SER A 713 6.54 25.02 -6.26
CA SER A 713 5.29 24.53 -6.86
C SER A 713 5.55 23.76 -8.15
N ALA A 714 4.68 22.80 -8.44
CA ALA A 714 4.66 22.07 -9.68
C ALA A 714 3.21 21.70 -10.02
N ASN A 715 2.87 21.81 -11.30
CA ASN A 715 1.54 21.49 -11.81
C ASN A 715 1.63 20.31 -12.78
N SER A 716 0.54 19.57 -12.92
CA SER A 716 0.45 18.40 -13.81
C SER A 716 1.56 17.37 -13.51
N VAL A 717 1.91 17.20 -12.23
CA VAL A 717 2.87 16.20 -11.75
C VAL A 717 2.27 14.81 -11.91
N PRO A 718 2.81 13.95 -12.78
CA PRO A 718 2.18 12.68 -13.04
C PRO A 718 2.21 11.73 -11.85
N ILE A 719 1.15 10.94 -11.73
CA ILE A 719 1.03 9.86 -10.77
C ILE A 719 1.61 8.59 -11.41
N TYR A 720 2.65 8.05 -10.79
CA TYR A 720 3.35 6.86 -11.27
C TYR A 720 3.13 5.67 -10.34
N ARG A 721 3.18 4.46 -10.93
CA ARG A 721 2.89 3.19 -10.23
C ARG A 721 1.58 3.24 -9.42
N ASP A 722 0.58 3.93 -9.98
CA ASP A 722 -0.74 4.18 -9.39
C ASP A 722 -0.79 4.90 -8.03
N GLN A 723 0.34 5.39 -7.51
CA GLN A 723 0.38 5.80 -6.11
C GLN A 723 1.32 6.96 -5.80
N TYR A 724 2.43 7.09 -6.50
CA TYR A 724 3.51 8.01 -6.14
C TYR A 724 3.55 9.21 -7.09
N PHE A 725 4.14 10.30 -6.63
CA PHE A 725 4.37 11.50 -7.44
C PHE A 725 5.66 12.19 -7.00
N SER A 726 6.37 12.81 -7.96
CA SER A 726 7.63 13.50 -7.68
C SER A 726 7.85 14.67 -8.62
N ALA A 727 8.33 15.78 -8.07
CA ALA A 727 8.75 16.97 -8.79
C ALA A 727 10.15 17.39 -8.31
N PHE A 728 10.99 17.85 -9.23
CA PHE A 728 12.40 18.11 -8.96
C PHE A 728 12.94 19.32 -9.71
N ARG A 729 13.93 19.98 -9.10
CA ARG A 729 14.79 20.97 -9.75
C ARG A 729 16.24 20.73 -9.38
N GLY A 730 17.09 20.58 -10.39
CA GLY A 730 18.53 20.41 -10.24
C GLY A 730 19.14 19.72 -11.46
N VAL A 731 20.38 19.24 -11.30
CA VAL A 731 21.06 18.43 -12.31
C VAL A 731 20.54 16.99 -12.21
N VAL A 732 20.07 16.42 -13.32
CA VAL A 732 19.60 15.03 -13.38
C VAL A 732 20.75 14.13 -13.86
N PRO A 733 21.29 13.22 -13.01
CA PRO A 733 22.16 12.15 -13.45
C PRO A 733 21.61 11.35 -14.64
N PRO A 734 22.48 10.94 -15.57
CA PRO A 734 22.10 10.05 -16.66
C PRO A 734 21.45 8.76 -16.13
N GLY A 735 20.33 8.33 -16.74
CA GLY A 735 19.67 7.08 -16.39
C GLY A 735 18.65 7.15 -15.25
N LEU A 736 18.45 8.33 -14.63
CA LEU A 736 17.35 8.55 -13.69
C LEU A 736 16.19 9.33 -14.34
N PRO A 737 14.94 9.07 -13.93
CA PRO A 737 13.78 9.79 -14.42
C PRO A 737 13.95 11.29 -14.25
N VAL A 738 13.65 12.09 -15.28
CA VAL A 738 13.45 13.54 -15.10
C VAL A 738 12.06 13.71 -14.47
N PRO A 739 11.96 14.09 -13.18
CA PRO A 739 10.67 14.37 -12.55
C PRO A 739 10.10 15.66 -13.15
N GLN A 740 8.81 15.95 -12.92
CA GLN A 740 8.27 17.23 -13.38
C GLN A 740 9.08 18.39 -12.81
N LEU A 741 9.27 19.43 -13.62
CA LEU A 741 10.05 20.58 -13.21
C LEU A 741 9.39 21.26 -12.01
N LEU A 742 10.11 21.30 -10.89
CA LEU A 742 9.72 22.02 -9.70
C LEU A 742 10.13 23.48 -9.83
N ASN A 743 9.16 24.40 -9.85
CA ASN A 743 9.46 25.81 -9.80
C ASN A 743 9.80 26.21 -8.36
N ILE A 744 11.00 26.78 -8.14
CA ILE A 744 11.44 27.23 -6.80
C ILE A 744 11.84 28.70 -6.87
N THR A 745 11.26 29.49 -5.97
CA THR A 745 11.57 30.91 -5.78
C THR A 745 11.88 31.18 -4.31
N CYS A 746 12.77 32.14 -4.03
CA CYS A 746 13.08 32.54 -2.67
C CYS A 746 13.14 34.06 -2.52
N GLN A 747 12.83 34.54 -1.32
CA GLN A 747 12.99 35.94 -0.89
C GLN A 747 13.88 35.97 0.36
N PRO A 748 14.98 36.75 0.43
CA PRO A 748 15.40 37.79 -0.53
C PRO A 748 15.89 37.25 -1.88
N THR A 749 16.79 36.25 -1.92
CA THR A 749 17.17 35.50 -3.14
C THR A 749 17.83 34.17 -2.75
N CYS A 750 17.79 33.16 -3.65
CA CYS A 750 18.59 31.94 -3.57
C CYS A 750 19.20 31.66 -4.97
N PRO A 751 20.51 31.79 -5.18
CA PRO A 751 21.14 31.51 -6.47
C PRO A 751 21.10 30.01 -6.76
N ASN A 752 20.67 29.63 -7.97
CA ASN A 752 20.54 28.25 -8.44
C ASN A 752 19.75 27.31 -7.50
N PRO A 753 18.45 27.55 -7.29
CA PRO A 753 17.65 26.76 -6.37
C PRO A 753 17.58 25.31 -6.82
N ILE A 754 17.82 24.40 -5.88
CA ILE A 754 17.66 22.95 -6.07
C ILE A 754 16.68 22.41 -5.05
N GLY A 755 15.98 21.33 -5.40
CA GLY A 755 15.09 20.67 -4.46
C GLY A 755 14.20 19.61 -5.09
N SER A 756 13.54 18.83 -4.25
CA SER A 756 12.51 17.87 -4.64
C SER A 756 11.27 17.97 -3.75
N VAL A 757 10.14 17.57 -4.30
CA VAL A 757 8.92 17.24 -3.57
C VAL A 757 8.48 15.86 -4.03
N ASP A 758 8.35 14.95 -3.08
CA ASP A 758 8.02 13.54 -3.30
C ASP A 758 6.79 13.19 -2.46
N GLY A 759 5.92 12.33 -2.98
CA GLY A 759 4.68 12.01 -2.29
C GLY A 759 4.09 10.66 -2.68
N PHE A 760 3.16 10.21 -1.84
CA PHE A 760 2.38 9.00 -2.05
C PHE A 760 0.93 9.21 -1.60
N PHE A 761 0.01 8.51 -2.25
CA PHE A 761 -1.36 8.34 -1.75
C PHE A 761 -1.45 7.15 -0.79
N ALA A 762 -2.34 7.23 0.18
CA ALA A 762 -2.56 6.21 1.20
C ALA A 762 -4.04 5.89 1.38
N GLY A 763 -4.31 4.65 1.78
CA GLY A 763 -5.67 4.14 1.96
C GLY A 763 -6.29 3.69 0.64
N ARG A 764 -7.28 2.81 0.71
CA ARG A 764 -7.75 2.03 -0.45
C ARG A 764 -8.14 2.85 -1.68
N SER A 765 -8.67 4.06 -1.49
CA SER A 765 -9.12 4.95 -2.57
C SER A 765 -8.40 6.32 -2.58
N GLY A 766 -7.19 6.38 -2.01
CA GLY A 766 -6.45 7.63 -1.83
C GLY A 766 -7.14 8.57 -0.84
N GLN A 767 -7.44 8.09 0.36
CA GLN A 767 -8.09 8.92 1.40
C GLN A 767 -7.08 9.79 2.16
N GLY A 768 -5.82 9.38 2.19
CA GLY A 768 -4.71 10.17 2.71
C GLY A 768 -3.62 10.36 1.67
N ALA A 769 -2.71 11.30 1.92
CA ALA A 769 -1.47 11.43 1.17
C ALA A 769 -0.33 11.90 2.09
N GLY A 770 0.85 11.33 1.89
CA GLY A 770 2.10 11.80 2.50
C GLY A 770 2.91 12.57 1.48
N MET A 771 3.54 13.66 1.92
CA MET A 771 4.44 14.46 1.09
C MET A 771 5.71 14.80 1.88
N MET A 772 6.84 14.71 1.23
CA MET A 772 8.12 15.13 1.75
C MET A 772 8.77 16.10 0.78
N TYR A 773 9.44 17.10 1.31
CA TYR A 773 10.13 18.10 0.50
C TYR A 773 11.54 18.32 1.03
N ASN A 774 12.46 18.58 0.10
CA ASN A 774 13.77 19.13 0.39
C ASN A 774 13.99 20.32 -0.54
N LEU A 775 13.99 21.53 0.01
CA LEU A 775 14.06 22.77 -0.75
C LEU A 775 15.28 23.56 -0.32
N ASN A 776 16.29 23.62 -1.18
CA ASN A 776 17.55 24.32 -0.90
C ASN A 776 18.23 23.87 0.41
N GLY A 777 18.16 22.56 0.71
CA GLY A 777 18.72 21.98 1.94
C GLY A 777 17.77 22.00 3.14
N ALA A 778 16.61 22.64 3.05
CA ALA A 778 15.57 22.60 4.09
C ALA A 778 14.60 21.44 3.84
N SER A 779 14.56 20.49 4.77
CA SER A 779 13.71 19.29 4.67
C SER A 779 12.47 19.40 5.55
N GLY A 780 11.39 18.73 5.15
CA GLY A 780 10.21 18.55 6.00
C GLY A 780 9.19 17.60 5.40
N ALA A 781 8.24 17.18 6.23
CA ALA A 781 7.13 16.33 5.84
C ALA A 781 5.77 17.02 6.08
N ALA A 782 4.80 16.68 5.25
CA ALA A 782 3.41 17.09 5.33
C ALA A 782 2.49 15.88 5.11
N ALA A 783 1.40 15.83 5.84
CA ALA A 783 0.37 14.80 5.75
C ALA A 783 -0.95 15.46 5.36
N PHE A 784 -1.67 14.83 4.45
CA PHE A 784 -2.93 15.33 3.93
C PHE A 784 -4.05 14.29 3.99
N ARG A 785 -5.29 14.78 4.05
CA ARG A 785 -6.50 13.97 3.96
C ARG A 785 -7.37 14.49 2.81
N ARG A 786 -8.02 13.59 2.08
CA ARG A 786 -8.94 13.96 1.00
C ARG A 786 -10.13 14.75 1.57
N ALA A 787 -10.44 15.89 0.96
CA ALA A 787 -11.58 16.72 1.36
C ALA A 787 -12.90 16.05 0.99
N GLY A 788 -13.83 15.94 1.96
CA GLY A 788 -15.21 15.46 1.72
C GLY A 788 -15.41 13.95 1.61
N GLY A 789 -14.57 13.13 2.27
CA GLY A 789 -14.69 11.67 2.36
C GLY A 789 -15.86 11.17 3.20
#